data_AF-A0A948DFC1-F1
#
_entry.id   AF-A0A948DFC1-F1
#
_cell.length_a   1.000
_cell.length_b   1.000
_cell.length_c   1.000
_cell.angle_alpha   90.00
_cell.angle_beta   90.00
_cell.angle_gamma   90.00
#
_symmetry.space_group_name_H-M   'P 1'
#
loop_
_entity.id
_entity.type
_entity.pdbx_description
1 polymer ?
#
loop_
_entity_poly.entity_id
_entity_poly.type
_entity_poly.pdbx_seq_one_letter_code
_entity_poly.pdbx_strand_id
1 'polypeptide(L)'
;MRSKESTVQKGQTLLHNVLAFAASLLVVLPLLAVGAAAPAAGEPQVYMCGRSVMDNWFTYWGDSDEVVRNGYDLIHRYATSLPDSIDDIRAVSDEFAASDSAALFYKLCFVDFEGWDAGTAQANLQRNRADADQVLDYVVNTRGQKLIFGNALPRTQGETDEWLRWNHAQYNAYLAALAAAHPGQVWVMDLYGNLAEPGGGYLRPEYDQGDGHPDDAGYAALEGPYFELLAQVFGDAPTPPDPSEYNSRFYFAEGFTRSDFAEYLCIGNPTGTDARAWSTYMFTDGSVLNRYYDVPAGSRCTVNVNDAVGPDREVSALVGSTTAGLVVERPMYFDYNGLTGGHDIIGADSPATDWYFAEGTTRPGFDEYVTVLNPQAAEASLTLDYMVEGEGVVSVGGTVGAHSRATFKTVDQVGPDRDVALHLSSDTPVVAERPMYFDYRWDAGYGWDGGHDVLGANAPGPDWYFAEGTTRDGFEEYLCLQNPGAAPVSVEATYYPGPGQGDPVVRDYDIPAGERLTVPVNTELGSGIDASVWLHSPDDFVAERPMYFDYHGAWEGGHDVMGADGAATEWIFAEGYTGAGFEEWLCMQNSGDHDATAQVTYYPESGGPIARSHQVPARSRVTVDVNHDAGAGLAISARVQSDHGLIVERPMYFDYGGWTGGHDVVGYVPAL
;
A
#
# COMPACT_ATOMS: atom_id res chain seq x y z
N MET A 1 17.22 1.32 67.24
CA MET A 1 16.52 0.45 68.21
C MET A 1 15.11 0.97 68.40
N ARG A 2 14.10 0.13 68.06
CA ARG A 2 12.73 -0.03 68.62
C ARG A 2 12.10 1.17 69.37
N SER A 3 10.82 1.57 69.20
CA SER A 3 9.61 0.82 68.82
C SER A 3 8.33 1.69 68.80
N LYS A 4 7.39 1.28 67.93
CA LYS A 4 5.93 1.08 68.10
C LYS A 4 4.93 2.22 68.42
N GLU A 5 4.01 2.39 67.46
CA GLU A 5 2.52 2.26 67.51
C GLU A 5 1.71 2.73 68.74
N SER A 6 0.69 3.58 68.49
CA SER A 6 -0.70 3.32 68.92
C SER A 6 -1.72 4.16 68.14
N THR A 7 -2.74 3.49 67.60
CA THR A 7 -3.99 3.97 66.99
C THR A 7 -4.99 4.46 68.05
N VAL A 8 -5.87 5.46 67.76
CA VAL A 8 -7.33 5.50 68.11
C VAL A 8 -8.07 6.65 67.36
N GLN A 9 -9.14 6.26 66.67
CA GLN A 9 -10.35 6.95 66.17
C GLN A 9 -10.75 8.36 66.66
N LYS A 10 -11.22 9.21 65.72
CA LYS A 10 -12.62 9.75 65.63
C LYS A 10 -12.74 10.80 64.51
N GLY A 11 -13.78 10.69 63.67
CA GLY A 11 -14.17 11.72 62.70
C GLY A 11 -15.44 11.37 61.90
N GLN A 12 -16.61 11.69 62.44
CA GLN A 12 -17.90 11.89 61.76
C GLN A 12 -18.11 13.44 61.71
N THR A 13 -18.77 14.14 60.78
CA THR A 13 -19.96 13.85 59.95
C THR A 13 -20.25 15.03 58.97
N LEU A 14 -20.93 14.72 57.85
CA LEU A 14 -22.03 15.45 57.14
C LEU A 14 -21.84 16.82 56.43
N LEU A 15 -22.24 16.86 55.14
CA LEU A 15 -23.16 17.87 54.58
C LEU A 15 -23.86 17.39 53.28
N HIS A 16 -25.08 17.91 53.09
CA HIS A 16 -26.21 17.41 52.29
C HIS A 16 -26.38 18.03 50.89
N ASN A 17 -27.01 17.23 50.01
CA ASN A 17 -27.93 17.48 48.88
C ASN A 17 -28.47 18.91 48.58
N VAL A 18 -28.56 19.23 47.28
CA VAL A 18 -29.74 19.85 46.62
C VAL A 18 -29.91 19.25 45.20
N LEU A 19 -31.13 18.76 44.92
CA LEU A 19 -31.66 18.32 43.62
C LEU A 19 -32.11 19.50 42.74
N ALA A 20 -32.13 19.34 41.41
CA ALA A 20 -33.36 19.45 40.59
C ALA A 20 -33.18 19.12 39.09
N PHE A 21 -34.00 18.16 38.62
CA PHE A 21 -34.75 18.07 37.35
C PHE A 21 -34.06 18.23 35.98
N ALA A 22 -34.05 17.15 35.20
CA ALA A 22 -34.94 16.98 34.04
C ALA A 22 -34.82 15.56 33.44
N ALA A 23 -35.94 14.82 33.41
CA ALA A 23 -36.10 13.61 32.63
C ALA A 23 -36.71 13.97 31.27
N SER A 24 -36.15 13.46 30.18
CA SER A 24 -36.82 13.37 28.87
C SER A 24 -36.25 12.18 28.10
N LEU A 25 -37.18 11.34 27.65
CA LEU A 25 -37.09 10.24 26.69
C LEU A 25 -35.81 10.22 25.83
N LEU A 26 -35.00 9.16 25.99
CA LEU A 26 -34.29 8.56 24.86
C LEU A 26 -34.99 7.25 24.51
N VAL A 27 -35.58 7.23 23.32
CA VAL A 27 -36.01 6.03 22.63
C VAL A 27 -34.74 5.22 22.35
N VAL A 28 -34.63 4.05 22.96
CA VAL A 28 -33.62 3.04 22.60
C VAL A 28 -34.05 2.46 21.25
N LEU A 29 -33.51 3.01 20.16
CA LEU A 29 -33.47 2.34 18.88
C LEU A 29 -32.51 1.15 19.01
N PRO A 30 -32.87 -0.06 18.56
CA PRO A 30 -31.89 -1.12 18.44
C PRO A 30 -30.84 -0.67 17.42
N LEU A 31 -29.58 -0.72 17.82
CA LEU A 31 -28.46 -0.73 16.89
C LEU A 31 -28.68 -1.97 16.00
N LEU A 32 -29.19 -1.75 14.80
CA LEU A 32 -29.18 -2.78 13.77
C LEU A 32 -27.71 -3.03 13.50
N ALA A 33 -27.25 -4.23 13.88
CA ALA A 33 -26.00 -4.78 13.40
C ALA A 33 -25.97 -4.57 11.89
N VAL A 34 -24.95 -3.85 11.43
CA VAL A 34 -24.56 -3.87 10.02
C VAL A 34 -24.26 -5.35 9.76
N GLY A 35 -25.15 -6.01 9.02
CA GLY A 35 -24.88 -7.37 8.59
C GLY A 35 -23.62 -7.33 7.77
N ALA A 36 -22.63 -8.13 8.18
CA ALA A 36 -21.53 -8.52 7.31
C ALA A 36 -22.12 -8.86 5.94
N ALA A 37 -21.61 -8.22 4.89
CA ALA A 37 -21.92 -8.64 3.55
C ALA A 37 -21.62 -10.13 3.46
N ALA A 38 -22.56 -10.94 2.98
CA ALA A 38 -22.27 -12.34 2.70
C ALA A 38 -21.05 -12.37 1.75
N PRO A 39 -20.00 -13.14 2.06
CA PRO A 39 -18.80 -13.16 1.23
C PRO A 39 -19.15 -13.53 -0.20
N ALA A 40 -18.47 -12.88 -1.14
CA ALA A 40 -18.61 -13.15 -2.56
C ALA A 40 -18.33 -14.64 -2.81
N ALA A 41 -19.27 -15.33 -3.45
CA ALA A 41 -19.14 -16.75 -3.74
C ALA A 41 -17.91 -17.01 -4.63
N GLY A 42 -16.83 -17.55 -4.08
CA GLY A 42 -15.66 -17.96 -4.87
C GLY A 42 -14.36 -18.27 -4.12
N GLU A 43 -14.16 -17.79 -2.90
CA GLU A 43 -12.88 -17.95 -2.18
C GLU A 43 -12.86 -19.18 -1.27
N PRO A 44 -11.69 -19.83 -1.06
CA PRO A 44 -11.60 -20.90 -0.07
C PRO A 44 -11.68 -20.31 1.34
N GLN A 45 -12.69 -20.74 2.09
CA GLN A 45 -12.98 -20.26 3.44
C GLN A 45 -12.38 -21.18 4.50
N VAL A 46 -11.79 -20.60 5.55
CA VAL A 46 -11.30 -21.35 6.71
C VAL A 46 -11.98 -20.86 7.96
N TYR A 47 -12.87 -21.68 8.51
CA TYR A 47 -13.51 -21.44 9.79
C TYR A 47 -12.54 -21.82 10.91
N MET A 48 -11.86 -20.83 11.48
CA MET A 48 -10.82 -20.98 12.47
C MET A 48 -11.39 -21.00 13.89
N CYS A 49 -11.58 -22.22 14.39
CA CYS A 49 -12.18 -22.52 15.68
C CYS A 49 -11.16 -22.71 16.80
N GLY A 50 -11.27 -21.91 17.87
CA GLY A 50 -10.43 -22.07 19.06
C GLY A 50 -10.84 -21.15 20.21
N ARG A 51 -9.94 -21.01 21.19
CA ARG A 51 -10.06 -20.03 22.31
C ARG A 51 -8.96 -18.98 22.17
N SER A 52 -8.34 -18.60 23.29
CA SER A 52 -7.33 -17.54 23.38
C SER A 52 -6.11 -17.66 22.45
N VAL A 53 -5.74 -18.85 21.96
CA VAL A 53 -4.69 -18.98 20.93
C VAL A 53 -5.19 -18.52 19.56
N MET A 54 -6.47 -18.77 19.28
CA MET A 54 -7.11 -18.31 18.05
C MET A 54 -7.52 -16.84 18.15
N ASP A 55 -8.10 -16.44 19.29
CA ASP A 55 -8.46 -15.03 19.55
C ASP A 55 -7.24 -14.13 19.34
N ASN A 56 -6.09 -14.46 19.95
CA ASN A 56 -4.87 -13.67 19.82
C ASN A 56 -4.28 -13.71 18.40
N TRP A 57 -4.52 -14.78 17.61
CA TRP A 57 -4.09 -14.81 16.21
C TRP A 57 -4.88 -13.79 15.38
N PHE A 58 -6.18 -13.67 15.60
CA PHE A 58 -7.00 -12.64 14.97
C PHE A 58 -6.73 -11.24 15.54
N THR A 59 -6.38 -11.10 16.82
CA THR A 59 -5.84 -9.84 17.35
C THR A 59 -4.59 -9.40 16.60
N TYR A 60 -3.66 -10.32 16.34
CA TYR A 60 -2.45 -10.05 15.55
C TYR A 60 -2.79 -9.57 14.13
N TRP A 61 -3.87 -10.07 13.53
CA TRP A 61 -4.37 -9.61 12.23
C TRP A 61 -5.26 -8.35 12.28
N GLY A 62 -5.34 -7.66 13.42
CA GLY A 62 -6.06 -6.38 13.53
C GLY A 62 -7.43 -6.44 14.20
N ASP A 63 -7.72 -7.50 14.96
CA ASP A 63 -8.92 -7.64 15.80
C ASP A 63 -10.25 -7.63 15.01
N SER A 64 -10.34 -8.50 14.01
CA SER A 64 -11.55 -8.73 13.19
C SER A 64 -12.04 -10.17 13.33
N ASP A 65 -13.36 -10.39 13.21
CA ASP A 65 -13.95 -11.74 13.17
C ASP A 65 -13.76 -12.42 11.80
N GLU A 66 -13.45 -11.66 10.75
CA GLU A 66 -13.21 -12.14 9.39
C GLU A 66 -12.05 -11.36 8.77
N VAL A 67 -11.05 -12.06 8.21
CA VAL A 67 -9.92 -11.45 7.52
C VAL A 67 -9.63 -12.18 6.22
N VAL A 68 -9.43 -11.44 5.13
CA VAL A 68 -8.95 -12.02 3.87
C VAL A 68 -7.44 -11.93 3.86
N ARG A 69 -6.74 -13.07 3.81
CA ARG A 69 -5.28 -13.10 3.84
C ARG A 69 -4.73 -14.20 2.94
N ASN A 70 -3.79 -13.82 2.07
CA ASN A 70 -3.16 -14.71 1.08
C ASN A 70 -4.16 -15.48 0.17
N GLY A 71 -5.29 -14.85 -0.17
CA GLY A 71 -6.33 -15.44 -1.03
C GLY A 71 -7.27 -16.42 -0.31
N TYR A 72 -7.30 -16.40 1.04
CA TYR A 72 -8.21 -17.18 1.86
C TYR A 72 -9.05 -16.27 2.74
N ASP A 73 -10.34 -16.58 2.83
CA ASP A 73 -11.27 -15.96 3.77
C ASP A 73 -11.16 -16.68 5.12
N LEU A 74 -10.53 -16.05 6.10
CA LEU A 74 -10.25 -16.62 7.42
C LEU A 74 -11.28 -16.09 8.41
N ILE A 75 -12.10 -17.00 8.94
CA ILE A 75 -13.30 -16.69 9.68
C ILE A 75 -13.13 -17.16 11.13
N HIS A 76 -13.03 -16.22 12.06
CA HIS A 76 -12.86 -16.49 13.47
C HIS A 76 -14.13 -17.09 14.09
N ARG A 77 -13.98 -18.18 14.85
CA ARG A 77 -15.07 -18.76 15.66
C ARG A 77 -14.55 -19.21 17.01
N TYR A 78 -15.20 -18.71 18.07
CA TYR A 78 -14.89 -19.18 19.42
C TYR A 78 -15.44 -20.59 19.66
N ALA A 79 -14.63 -21.47 20.25
CA ALA A 79 -15.03 -22.81 20.67
C ALA A 79 -14.54 -23.06 22.10
N THR A 80 -15.41 -23.49 23.01
CA THR A 80 -15.07 -23.75 24.42
C THR A 80 -14.08 -24.92 24.61
N SER A 81 -13.69 -25.28 25.84
CA SER A 81 -12.94 -26.53 26.08
C SER A 81 -13.88 -27.73 26.14
N LEU A 82 -13.41 -28.91 25.73
CA LEU A 82 -14.22 -30.13 25.86
C LEU A 82 -14.41 -30.54 27.33
N PRO A 83 -15.54 -31.18 27.66
CA PRO A 83 -16.51 -31.80 26.76
C PRO A 83 -17.52 -30.84 26.09
N ASP A 84 -17.54 -29.55 26.43
CA ASP A 84 -18.59 -28.62 25.96
C ASP A 84 -18.35 -28.10 24.53
N SER A 85 -17.10 -28.11 24.04
CA SER A 85 -16.76 -27.55 22.71
C SER A 85 -17.40 -28.25 21.52
N ILE A 86 -17.82 -29.51 21.65
CA ILE A 86 -18.29 -30.27 20.48
C ILE A 86 -19.57 -29.66 19.92
N ASP A 87 -20.40 -29.04 20.76
CA ASP A 87 -21.61 -28.36 20.30
C ASP A 87 -21.28 -27.04 19.59
N ASP A 88 -20.24 -26.32 20.03
CA ASP A 88 -19.71 -25.14 19.31
C ASP A 88 -19.17 -25.55 17.93
N ILE A 89 -18.38 -26.62 17.87
CA ILE A 89 -17.82 -27.13 16.61
C ILE A 89 -18.91 -27.63 15.66
N ARG A 90 -19.97 -28.26 16.18
CA ARG A 90 -21.14 -28.62 15.37
C ARG A 90 -21.83 -27.40 14.80
N ALA A 91 -22.04 -26.36 15.62
CA ALA A 91 -22.66 -25.14 15.17
C ALA A 91 -21.86 -24.48 14.03
N VAL A 92 -20.53 -24.38 14.17
CA VAL A 92 -19.67 -23.83 13.11
C VAL A 92 -19.67 -24.72 11.86
N SER A 93 -19.56 -26.04 12.04
CA SER A 93 -19.63 -27.01 10.92
C SER A 93 -20.99 -26.97 10.18
N ASP A 94 -22.05 -26.52 10.84
CA ASP A 94 -23.36 -26.33 10.21
C ASP A 94 -23.48 -25.00 9.43
N GLU A 95 -22.56 -24.04 9.63
CA GLU A 95 -22.53 -22.77 8.88
C GLU A 95 -22.19 -22.96 7.40
N PHE A 96 -21.45 -24.02 7.06
CA PHE A 96 -21.01 -24.28 5.69
C PHE A 96 -21.24 -25.74 5.26
N ALA A 97 -21.35 -25.97 3.95
CA ALA A 97 -21.48 -27.31 3.38
C ALA A 97 -20.11 -27.91 3.05
N ALA A 98 -20.01 -29.24 2.99
CA ALA A 98 -18.82 -29.89 2.41
C ALA A 98 -18.60 -29.41 0.97
N SER A 99 -17.42 -28.86 0.72
CA SER A 99 -17.03 -28.30 -0.57
C SER A 99 -15.52 -28.34 -0.73
N ASP A 100 -15.05 -28.07 -1.95
CA ASP A 100 -13.63 -27.93 -2.22
C ASP A 100 -13.07 -26.58 -1.73
N SER A 101 -13.94 -25.61 -1.41
CA SER A 101 -13.60 -24.23 -1.05
C SER A 101 -13.95 -23.88 0.40
N ALA A 102 -14.07 -24.87 1.31
CA ALA A 102 -14.24 -24.58 2.73
C ALA A 102 -13.59 -25.65 3.62
N ALA A 103 -12.97 -25.22 4.72
CA ALA A 103 -12.41 -26.10 5.75
C ALA A 103 -12.69 -25.55 7.16
N LEU A 104 -12.74 -26.44 8.15
CA LEU A 104 -12.73 -26.08 9.56
C LEU A 104 -11.32 -26.27 10.11
N PHE A 105 -10.76 -25.26 10.77
CA PHE A 105 -9.52 -25.38 11.54
C PHE A 105 -9.88 -25.47 13.03
N TYR A 106 -9.47 -26.54 13.71
CA TYR A 106 -9.73 -26.72 15.13
C TYR A 106 -8.44 -26.69 15.95
N LYS A 107 -8.42 -25.84 16.99
CA LYS A 107 -7.29 -25.71 17.92
C LYS A 107 -7.72 -25.83 19.38
N LEU A 108 -7.16 -26.82 20.08
CA LEU A 108 -7.13 -26.84 21.55
C LEU A 108 -6.21 -25.75 22.09
N CYS A 109 -6.55 -25.11 23.20
CA CYS A 109 -5.68 -24.11 23.82
C CYS A 109 -4.48 -24.79 24.51
N PHE A 110 -3.41 -24.05 24.81
CA PHE A 110 -2.24 -24.60 25.51
C PHE A 110 -2.58 -25.06 26.94
N VAL A 111 -3.58 -24.46 27.59
CA VAL A 111 -4.05 -24.87 28.93
C VAL A 111 -4.77 -26.22 28.93
N ASP A 112 -5.16 -26.73 27.76
CA ASP A 112 -5.77 -28.07 27.63
C ASP A 112 -4.73 -29.20 27.65
N PHE A 113 -3.44 -28.87 27.75
CA PHE A 113 -2.35 -29.82 27.85
C PHE A 113 -1.78 -29.82 29.26
N GLU A 114 -1.82 -30.99 29.90
CA GLU A 114 -1.36 -31.18 31.28
C GLU A 114 -0.13 -32.09 31.32
N GLY A 115 0.83 -31.74 32.19
CA GLY A 115 2.06 -32.48 32.46
C GLY A 115 2.15 -32.98 33.91
N TRP A 116 3.27 -32.68 34.56
CA TRP A 116 3.63 -32.95 35.96
C TRP A 116 4.07 -34.38 36.27
N ASP A 117 3.23 -35.35 35.94
CA ASP A 117 3.50 -36.77 36.16
C ASP A 117 2.89 -37.63 35.07
N ALA A 118 3.38 -38.87 34.98
CA ALA A 118 2.97 -39.83 33.96
C ALA A 118 1.46 -40.09 33.93
N GLY A 119 0.81 -40.17 35.10
CA GLY A 119 -0.61 -40.47 35.20
C GLY A 119 -1.47 -39.32 34.71
N THR A 120 -1.13 -38.10 35.12
CA THR A 120 -1.79 -36.87 34.69
C THR A 120 -1.66 -36.67 33.17
N ALA A 121 -0.44 -36.77 32.64
CA ALA A 121 -0.19 -36.64 31.20
C ALA A 121 -0.91 -37.72 30.37
N GLN A 122 -0.93 -38.98 30.82
CA GLN A 122 -1.65 -40.06 30.14
C GLN A 122 -3.16 -39.85 30.15
N ALA A 123 -3.73 -39.40 31.27
CA ALA A 123 -5.16 -39.13 31.37
C ALA A 123 -5.56 -37.93 30.50
N ASN A 124 -4.74 -36.87 30.45
CA ASN A 124 -4.96 -35.72 29.57
C ASN A 124 -4.86 -36.10 28.09
N LEU A 125 -3.83 -36.85 27.69
CA LEU A 125 -3.70 -37.36 26.32
C LEU A 125 -4.93 -38.17 25.89
N GLN A 126 -5.47 -39.02 26.77
CA GLN A 126 -6.67 -39.78 26.47
C GLN A 126 -7.90 -38.90 26.24
N ARG A 127 -8.05 -37.81 27.02
CA ARG A 127 -9.11 -36.81 26.81
C ARG A 127 -8.94 -36.11 25.47
N ASN A 128 -7.77 -35.53 25.22
CA ASN A 128 -7.50 -34.77 23.99
C ASN A 128 -7.64 -35.63 22.73
N ARG A 129 -7.34 -36.94 22.80
CA ARG A 129 -7.61 -37.89 21.70
C ARG A 129 -9.09 -38.14 21.49
N ALA A 130 -9.84 -38.42 22.56
CA ALA A 130 -11.28 -38.61 22.47
C ALA A 130 -12.01 -37.36 21.94
N ASP A 131 -11.43 -36.20 22.21
CA ASP A 131 -11.86 -34.89 21.74
C ASP A 131 -11.64 -34.72 20.23
N ALA A 132 -10.42 -34.96 19.77
CA ALA A 132 -10.09 -34.97 18.34
C ALA A 132 -10.92 -36.01 17.56
N ASP A 133 -11.14 -37.20 18.13
CA ASP A 133 -11.98 -38.24 17.54
C ASP A 133 -13.43 -37.76 17.34
N GLN A 134 -14.00 -37.02 18.30
CA GLN A 134 -15.37 -36.48 18.19
C GLN A 134 -15.50 -35.41 17.10
N VAL A 135 -14.52 -34.51 17.02
CA VAL A 135 -14.48 -33.47 15.98
C VAL A 135 -14.33 -34.13 14.60
N LEU A 136 -13.41 -35.09 14.47
CA LEU A 136 -13.21 -35.87 13.25
C LEU A 136 -14.50 -36.59 12.84
N ASP A 137 -15.18 -37.26 13.77
CA ASP A 137 -16.38 -38.03 13.47
C ASP A 137 -17.52 -37.14 12.97
N TYR A 138 -17.69 -35.94 13.52
CA TYR A 138 -18.71 -35.02 13.03
C TYR A 138 -18.31 -34.33 11.72
N VAL A 139 -17.19 -33.61 11.72
CA VAL A 139 -16.77 -32.76 10.60
C VAL A 139 -16.43 -33.60 9.37
N VAL A 140 -15.69 -34.69 9.55
CA VAL A 140 -15.24 -35.53 8.43
C VAL A 140 -16.18 -36.68 8.17
N ASN A 141 -16.44 -37.55 9.14
CA ASN A 141 -17.21 -38.78 8.86
C ASN A 141 -18.71 -38.49 8.63
N THR A 142 -19.29 -37.54 9.36
CA THR A 142 -20.73 -37.21 9.26
C THR A 142 -21.00 -36.16 8.19
N ARG A 143 -20.20 -35.10 8.13
CA ARG A 143 -20.43 -33.94 7.25
C ARG A 143 -19.62 -33.98 5.95
N GLY A 144 -18.52 -34.74 5.90
CA GLY A 144 -17.66 -34.84 4.72
C GLY A 144 -16.83 -33.58 4.44
N GLN A 145 -16.65 -32.72 5.43
CA GLN A 145 -15.90 -31.46 5.30
C GLN A 145 -14.39 -31.69 5.45
N LYS A 146 -13.60 -30.72 4.97
CA LYS A 146 -12.16 -30.63 5.22
C LYS A 146 -11.90 -30.17 6.65
N LEU A 147 -10.93 -30.78 7.32
CA LEU A 147 -10.58 -30.49 8.71
C LEU A 147 -9.07 -30.28 8.86
N ILE A 148 -8.69 -29.18 9.50
CA ILE A 148 -7.31 -28.89 9.88
C ILE A 148 -7.23 -28.94 11.41
N PHE A 149 -6.32 -29.73 11.96
CA PHE A 149 -6.00 -29.68 13.38
C PHE A 149 -4.78 -28.80 13.64
N GLY A 150 -4.89 -27.84 14.54
CA GLY A 150 -3.72 -27.23 15.15
C GLY A 150 -3.16 -28.15 16.23
N ASN A 151 -1.89 -28.56 16.10
CA ASN A 151 -1.28 -29.47 17.06
C ASN A 151 -0.96 -28.79 18.41
N ALA A 152 -0.26 -29.48 19.32
CA ALA A 152 0.05 -28.92 20.64
C ALA A 152 0.83 -27.59 20.53
N LEU A 153 0.52 -26.62 21.39
CA LEU A 153 1.28 -25.37 21.46
C LEU A 153 2.37 -25.52 22.55
N PRO A 154 3.63 -25.18 22.27
CA PRO A 154 4.66 -25.25 23.29
C PRO A 154 4.40 -24.17 24.35
N ARG A 155 4.66 -24.48 25.63
CA ARG A 155 4.54 -23.52 26.74
C ARG A 155 5.90 -22.93 27.10
N THR A 156 5.90 -21.89 27.93
CA THR A 156 7.14 -21.27 28.42
C THR A 156 8.04 -22.30 29.12
N GLN A 157 9.34 -22.01 29.19
CA GLN A 157 10.32 -22.93 29.78
C GLN A 157 9.97 -23.31 31.24
N GLY A 158 9.45 -22.36 32.02
CA GLY A 158 9.08 -22.59 33.43
C GLY A 158 7.86 -23.50 33.62
N GLU A 159 7.04 -23.65 32.59
CA GLU A 159 5.80 -24.45 32.61
C GLU A 159 5.96 -25.81 31.91
N THR A 160 7.15 -26.07 31.33
CA THR A 160 7.38 -27.24 30.48
C THR A 160 8.23 -28.30 31.17
N ASP A 161 7.56 -29.27 31.79
CA ASP A 161 8.19 -30.48 32.32
C ASP A 161 8.32 -31.61 31.27
N GLU A 162 8.99 -32.71 31.64
CA GLU A 162 9.22 -33.85 30.74
C GLU A 162 7.94 -34.58 30.34
N TRP A 163 6.93 -34.61 31.20
CA TRP A 163 5.65 -35.27 30.96
C TRP A 163 4.74 -34.41 30.09
N LEU A 164 4.80 -33.08 30.20
CA LEU A 164 4.14 -32.19 29.24
C LEU A 164 4.74 -32.36 27.84
N ARG A 165 6.07 -32.38 27.71
CA ARG A 165 6.74 -32.65 26.41
C ARG A 165 6.36 -34.02 25.85
N TRP A 166 6.33 -35.04 26.71
CA TRP A 166 5.87 -36.37 26.31
C TRP A 166 4.43 -36.31 25.80
N ASN A 167 3.53 -35.63 26.51
CA ASN A 167 2.13 -35.48 26.13
C ASN A 167 1.99 -34.78 24.77
N HIS A 168 2.62 -33.62 24.59
CA HIS A 168 2.67 -32.90 23.32
C HIS A 168 3.15 -33.81 22.19
N ALA A 169 4.27 -34.53 22.38
CA ALA A 169 4.79 -35.44 21.37
C ALA A 169 3.81 -36.58 21.02
N GLN A 170 3.14 -37.17 22.03
CA GLN A 170 2.17 -38.25 21.80
C GLN A 170 0.87 -37.77 21.15
N TYR A 171 0.44 -36.55 21.44
CA TYR A 171 -0.73 -35.95 20.81
C TYR A 171 -0.42 -35.56 19.36
N ASN A 172 0.72 -34.90 19.12
CA ASN A 172 1.16 -34.53 17.77
C ASN A 172 1.36 -35.77 16.87
N ALA A 173 1.97 -36.83 17.39
CA ALA A 173 2.11 -38.10 16.67
C ALA A 173 0.75 -38.76 16.35
N TYR A 174 -0.22 -38.61 17.24
CA TYR A 174 -1.58 -39.12 17.00
C TYR A 174 -2.31 -38.30 15.94
N LEU A 175 -2.25 -36.96 15.97
CA LEU A 175 -2.84 -36.13 14.91
C LEU A 175 -2.19 -36.39 13.55
N ALA A 176 -0.87 -36.59 13.51
CA ALA A 176 -0.18 -36.97 12.28
C ALA A 176 -0.67 -38.34 11.75
N ALA A 177 -0.93 -39.30 12.63
CA ALA A 177 -1.51 -40.59 12.25
C ALA A 177 -2.97 -40.46 11.76
N LEU A 178 -3.77 -39.56 12.35
CA LEU A 178 -5.12 -39.26 11.85
C LEU A 178 -5.08 -38.65 10.44
N ALA A 179 -4.26 -37.62 10.23
CA ALA A 179 -4.11 -37.01 8.90
C ALA A 179 -3.65 -38.04 7.85
N ALA A 180 -2.69 -38.90 8.20
CA ALA A 180 -2.24 -39.98 7.33
C ALA A 180 -3.33 -41.02 7.01
N ALA A 181 -4.28 -41.25 7.93
CA ALA A 181 -5.40 -42.16 7.73
C ALA A 181 -6.55 -41.54 6.90
N HIS A 182 -6.60 -40.21 6.78
CA HIS A 182 -7.65 -39.45 6.09
C HIS A 182 -7.07 -38.49 5.02
N PRO A 183 -6.35 -39.02 4.01
CA PRO A 183 -5.70 -38.20 3.00
C PRO A 183 -6.73 -37.38 2.20
N GLY A 184 -6.44 -36.09 2.01
CA GLY A 184 -7.31 -35.16 1.28
C GLY A 184 -8.55 -34.69 2.06
N GLN A 185 -8.64 -35.03 3.35
CA GLN A 185 -9.73 -34.58 4.24
C GLN A 185 -9.24 -34.05 5.57
N VAL A 186 -8.11 -34.55 6.09
CA VAL A 186 -7.54 -34.11 7.37
C VAL A 186 -6.10 -33.68 7.20
N TRP A 187 -5.77 -32.51 7.74
CA TRP A 187 -4.44 -31.92 7.77
C TRP A 187 -4.05 -31.50 9.19
N VAL A 188 -2.76 -31.22 9.41
CA VAL A 188 -2.24 -30.77 10.70
C VAL A 188 -1.37 -29.53 10.51
N MET A 189 -1.71 -28.44 11.21
CA MET A 189 -0.85 -27.27 11.36
C MET A 189 0.15 -27.52 12.50
N ASP A 190 1.44 -27.49 12.17
CA ASP A 190 2.52 -27.75 13.11
C ASP A 190 2.92 -26.50 13.92
N LEU A 191 2.10 -26.14 14.89
CA LEU A 191 2.38 -25.01 15.80
C LEU A 191 3.58 -25.33 16.70
N TYR A 192 3.70 -26.58 17.14
CA TYR A 192 4.81 -27.02 17.99
C TYR A 192 6.16 -26.90 17.31
N GLY A 193 6.32 -27.44 16.10
CA GLY A 193 7.60 -27.44 15.39
C GLY A 193 8.08 -26.05 15.00
N ASN A 194 7.15 -25.15 14.66
CA ASN A 194 7.48 -23.77 14.28
C ASN A 194 7.85 -22.89 15.49
N LEU A 195 7.22 -23.12 16.66
CA LEU A 195 7.38 -22.25 17.82
C LEU A 195 8.27 -22.79 18.93
N ALA A 196 8.60 -24.08 18.93
CA ALA A 196 9.41 -24.68 20.00
C ALA A 196 10.90 -24.47 19.78
N GLU A 197 11.64 -24.31 20.88
CA GLU A 197 13.09 -24.35 20.91
C GLU A 197 13.59 -25.77 20.54
N PRO A 198 14.45 -25.91 19.52
CA PRO A 198 15.00 -27.20 19.13
C PRO A 198 15.67 -27.94 20.31
N GLY A 199 15.19 -29.16 20.60
CA GLY A 199 15.70 -29.98 21.70
C GLY A 199 15.22 -29.57 23.10
N GLY A 200 14.72 -28.35 23.28
CA GLY A 200 14.13 -27.84 24.53
C GLY A 200 12.64 -28.14 24.66
N GLY A 201 11.89 -28.03 23.56
CA GLY A 201 10.45 -28.36 23.51
C GLY A 201 9.54 -27.39 24.28
N TYR A 202 10.06 -26.21 24.62
CA TYR A 202 9.32 -25.07 25.18
C TYR A 202 9.26 -23.94 24.15
N LEU A 203 8.35 -23.00 24.32
CA LEU A 203 8.16 -21.83 23.45
C LEU A 203 9.46 -21.03 23.40
N ARG A 204 9.92 -20.68 22.20
CA ARG A 204 11.15 -19.89 22.05
C ARG A 204 11.00 -18.54 22.77
N PRO A 205 12.02 -18.08 23.51
CA PRO A 205 11.94 -16.83 24.27
C PRO A 205 11.62 -15.60 23.41
N GLU A 206 12.02 -15.60 22.13
CA GLU A 206 11.70 -14.55 21.16
C GLU A 206 10.24 -14.52 20.70
N TYR A 207 9.43 -15.51 21.09
CA TYR A 207 8.00 -15.60 20.76
C TYR A 207 7.11 -15.53 22.02
N ASP A 208 7.66 -15.24 23.19
CA ASP A 208 6.99 -15.40 24.50
C ASP A 208 6.69 -14.05 25.17
N GLN A 209 5.41 -13.79 25.50
CA GLN A 209 5.01 -12.64 26.32
C GLN A 209 5.10 -12.89 27.84
N GLY A 210 5.50 -14.11 28.24
CA GLY A 210 5.64 -14.54 29.63
C GLY A 210 4.37 -15.12 30.26
N ASP A 211 3.27 -15.24 29.49
CA ASP A 211 2.00 -15.82 29.92
C ASP A 211 1.63 -17.13 29.20
N GLY A 212 2.50 -17.59 28.29
CA GLY A 212 2.33 -18.84 27.53
C GLY A 212 1.64 -18.68 26.18
N HIS A 213 1.23 -17.47 25.82
CA HIS A 213 0.79 -17.14 24.46
C HIS A 213 1.95 -16.74 23.56
N PRO A 214 1.90 -17.07 22.26
CA PRO A 214 2.76 -16.45 21.26
C PRO A 214 2.51 -14.94 21.22
N ASP A 215 3.57 -14.17 21.06
CA ASP A 215 3.49 -12.75 20.71
C ASP A 215 3.34 -12.53 19.19
N ASP A 216 3.38 -11.28 18.75
CA ASP A 216 3.28 -10.91 17.33
C ASP A 216 4.39 -11.55 16.50
N ALA A 217 5.61 -11.71 17.05
CA ALA A 217 6.71 -12.40 16.36
C ALA A 217 6.43 -13.90 16.23
N GLY A 218 5.82 -14.51 17.25
CA GLY A 218 5.33 -15.88 17.22
C GLY A 218 4.26 -16.11 16.15
N TYR A 219 3.24 -15.25 16.08
CA TYR A 219 2.21 -15.36 15.02
C TYR A 219 2.76 -15.07 13.62
N ALA A 220 3.67 -14.10 13.50
CA ALA A 220 4.38 -13.84 12.24
C ALA A 220 5.14 -15.08 11.75
N ALA A 221 5.80 -15.82 12.68
CA ALA A 221 6.52 -17.05 12.35
C ALA A 221 5.60 -18.20 11.88
N LEU A 222 4.30 -18.14 12.18
CA LEU A 222 3.32 -19.14 11.75
C LEU A 222 2.74 -18.86 10.36
N GLU A 223 2.83 -17.64 9.84
CA GLU A 223 2.14 -17.26 8.60
C GLU A 223 2.56 -18.09 7.40
N GLY A 224 3.85 -18.14 7.10
CA GLY A 224 4.38 -18.90 5.97
C GLY A 224 3.94 -20.37 6.00
N PRO A 225 4.24 -21.12 7.08
CA PRO A 225 3.81 -22.50 7.22
C PRO A 225 2.29 -22.69 7.17
N TYR A 226 1.51 -21.75 7.72
CA TYR A 226 0.05 -21.83 7.69
C TYR A 226 -0.49 -21.73 6.27
N PHE A 227 -0.01 -20.77 5.48
CA PHE A 227 -0.48 -20.62 4.11
C PHE A 227 0.05 -21.69 3.15
N GLU A 228 1.26 -22.23 3.40
CA GLU A 228 1.73 -23.45 2.73
C GLU A 228 0.82 -24.65 3.00
N LEU A 229 0.26 -24.74 4.22
CA LEU A 229 -0.72 -25.76 4.56
C LEU A 229 -2.04 -25.52 3.83
N LEU A 230 -2.54 -24.29 3.78
CA LEU A 230 -3.80 -23.99 3.09
C LEU A 230 -3.73 -24.31 1.60
N ALA A 231 -2.59 -24.07 0.94
CA ALA A 231 -2.36 -24.50 -0.44
C ALA A 231 -2.47 -26.03 -0.61
N GLN A 232 -2.05 -26.81 0.40
CA GLN A 232 -2.24 -28.27 0.39
C GLN A 232 -3.71 -28.68 0.64
N VAL A 233 -4.47 -27.86 1.36
CA VAL A 233 -5.88 -28.12 1.71
C VAL A 233 -6.82 -27.83 0.53
N PHE A 234 -6.58 -26.72 -0.17
CA PHE A 234 -7.49 -26.21 -1.21
C PHE A 234 -7.00 -26.40 -2.64
N GLY A 235 -5.73 -26.80 -2.83
CA GLY A 235 -5.04 -26.71 -4.11
C GLY A 235 -4.23 -25.40 -4.18
N ASP A 236 -3.44 -25.22 -5.24
CA ASP A 236 -2.67 -23.98 -5.41
C ASP A 236 -3.59 -22.76 -5.26
N ALA A 237 -3.12 -21.73 -4.57
CA ALA A 237 -3.79 -20.44 -4.56
C ALA A 237 -4.10 -20.04 -6.01
N PRO A 238 -5.25 -19.41 -6.28
CA PRO A 238 -5.60 -19.05 -7.65
C PRO A 238 -4.42 -18.26 -8.25
N THR A 239 -3.98 -18.72 -9.42
CA THR A 239 -2.81 -18.13 -10.08
C THR A 239 -3.25 -16.88 -10.82
N PRO A 240 -2.43 -15.81 -10.83
CA PRO A 240 -2.70 -14.66 -11.68
C PRO A 240 -2.86 -15.13 -13.14
N PRO A 241 -3.80 -14.55 -13.90
CA PRO A 241 -3.85 -14.69 -15.35
C PRO A 241 -2.49 -14.35 -15.98
N ASP A 242 -2.23 -14.86 -17.20
CA ASP A 242 -1.06 -14.40 -17.93
C ASP A 242 -1.16 -12.87 -18.13
N PRO A 243 -0.08 -12.08 -17.96
CA PRO A 243 -0.15 -10.63 -18.14
C PRO A 243 -0.69 -10.16 -19.50
N SER A 244 -0.64 -11.01 -20.53
CA SER A 244 -1.26 -10.76 -21.84
C SER A 244 -2.79 -10.82 -21.84
N GLU A 245 -3.41 -11.38 -20.79
CA GLU A 245 -4.86 -11.42 -20.58
C GLU A 245 -5.39 -10.19 -19.83
N TYR A 246 -4.50 -9.35 -19.29
CA TYR A 246 -4.91 -8.13 -18.60
C TYR A 246 -5.39 -7.06 -19.57
N ASN A 247 -6.58 -6.53 -19.28
CA ASN A 247 -7.18 -5.39 -19.97
C ASN A 247 -6.92 -4.06 -19.23
N SER A 248 -6.54 -4.12 -17.95
CA SER A 248 -5.93 -3.05 -17.18
C SER A 248 -4.67 -3.60 -16.52
N ARG A 249 -3.53 -2.92 -16.65
CA ARG A 249 -2.27 -3.33 -16.03
C ARG A 249 -1.42 -2.11 -15.70
N PHE A 250 -0.75 -2.15 -14.56
CA PHE A 250 0.07 -1.07 -14.02
C PHE A 250 1.31 -1.67 -13.37
N TYR A 251 2.48 -1.12 -13.67
CA TYR A 251 3.77 -1.55 -13.16
C TYR A 251 4.40 -0.46 -12.29
N PHE A 252 5.08 -0.88 -11.22
CA PHE A 252 5.76 -0.02 -10.25
C PHE A 252 7.16 -0.56 -9.96
N ALA A 253 8.20 0.25 -10.12
CA ALA A 253 9.61 -0.12 -9.99
C ALA A 253 10.21 0.23 -8.62
N GLU A 254 9.74 1.29 -7.98
CA GLU A 254 10.04 1.68 -6.61
C GLU A 254 9.16 0.88 -5.62
N GLY A 255 9.64 0.77 -4.38
CA GLY A 255 8.88 0.20 -3.27
C GLY A 255 9.78 -0.35 -2.18
N PHE A 256 9.42 -0.08 -0.92
CA PHE A 256 10.20 -0.50 0.23
C PHE A 256 9.35 -0.59 1.50
N THR A 257 9.40 -1.72 2.21
CA THR A 257 8.51 -2.00 3.35
C THR A 257 9.22 -2.03 4.71
N ARG A 258 10.31 -1.27 4.87
CA ARG A 258 10.91 -1.02 6.20
C ARG A 258 9.94 -0.24 7.07
N SER A 259 10.09 -0.31 8.39
CA SER A 259 9.14 0.26 9.36
C SER A 259 8.94 1.79 9.28
N ASP A 260 9.86 2.50 8.64
CA ASP A 260 9.84 3.95 8.37
C ASP A 260 9.36 4.28 6.95
N PHE A 261 8.76 3.32 6.26
CA PHE A 261 8.04 3.48 5.01
C PHE A 261 6.65 2.85 5.13
N ALA A 262 5.64 3.55 4.65
CA ALA A 262 4.27 3.07 4.52
C ALA A 262 3.88 3.14 3.04
N GLU A 263 3.88 1.99 2.37
CA GLU A 263 3.57 1.86 0.95
C GLU A 263 2.16 1.30 0.75
N TYR A 264 1.42 1.89 -0.17
CA TYR A 264 0.08 1.46 -0.52
C TYR A 264 -0.08 1.27 -2.03
N LEU A 265 -1.04 0.42 -2.43
CA LEU A 265 -1.57 0.41 -3.79
C LEU A 265 -3.04 0.82 -3.74
N CYS A 266 -3.36 1.88 -4.46
CA CYS A 266 -4.71 2.41 -4.60
C CYS A 266 -5.27 1.97 -5.94
N ILE A 267 -6.31 1.14 -5.94
CA ILE A 267 -6.89 0.53 -7.14
C ILE A 267 -8.29 1.11 -7.36
N GLY A 268 -8.42 2.01 -8.33
CA GLY A 268 -9.67 2.65 -8.70
C GLY A 268 -10.46 1.83 -9.72
N ASN A 269 -11.75 1.60 -9.47
CA ASN A 269 -12.68 0.99 -10.41
C ASN A 269 -13.86 1.94 -10.71
N PRO A 270 -13.68 2.89 -11.64
CA PRO A 270 -14.74 3.82 -12.04
C PRO A 270 -15.85 3.16 -12.88
N THR A 271 -15.73 1.86 -13.18
CA THR A 271 -16.64 1.14 -14.08
C THR A 271 -17.90 0.67 -13.36
N GLY A 272 -18.90 0.25 -14.14
CA GLY A 272 -20.13 -0.36 -13.61
C GLY A 272 -20.04 -1.87 -13.33
N THR A 273 -18.83 -2.45 -13.33
CA THR A 273 -18.62 -3.90 -13.16
C THR A 273 -17.63 -4.17 -12.04
N ASP A 274 -17.94 -5.09 -11.14
CA ASP A 274 -16.99 -5.55 -10.13
C ASP A 274 -15.76 -6.16 -10.82
N ALA A 275 -14.59 -5.91 -10.27
CA ALA A 275 -13.34 -6.37 -10.82
C ALA A 275 -12.51 -7.11 -9.78
N ARG A 276 -11.59 -7.93 -10.27
CA ARG A 276 -10.52 -8.52 -9.46
C ARG A 276 -9.19 -8.04 -9.98
N ALA A 277 -8.40 -7.40 -9.12
CA ALA A 277 -7.05 -6.96 -9.42
C ALA A 277 -6.05 -7.94 -8.81
N TRP A 278 -5.08 -8.38 -9.60
CA TRP A 278 -4.00 -9.26 -9.22
C TRP A 278 -2.73 -8.44 -9.02
N SER A 279 -2.14 -8.49 -7.84
CA SER A 279 -0.84 -7.88 -7.56
C SER A 279 0.24 -8.97 -7.54
N THR A 280 1.18 -8.89 -8.47
CA THR A 280 2.40 -9.68 -8.48
C THR A 280 3.54 -8.80 -7.98
N TYR A 281 3.96 -9.03 -6.73
CA TYR A 281 5.11 -8.39 -6.13
C TYR A 281 6.39 -9.13 -6.54
N MET A 282 7.42 -8.38 -6.94
CA MET A 282 8.71 -8.91 -7.39
C MET A 282 9.83 -8.33 -6.53
N PHE A 283 10.72 -9.20 -6.03
CA PHE A 283 11.78 -8.86 -5.08
C PHE A 283 13.18 -8.91 -5.73
N THR A 284 14.17 -8.34 -5.04
CA THR A 284 15.56 -8.26 -5.51
C THR A 284 16.27 -9.60 -5.67
N ASP A 285 15.75 -10.68 -5.05
CA ASP A 285 16.28 -12.03 -5.20
C ASP A 285 15.61 -12.83 -6.33
N GLY A 286 14.69 -12.21 -7.07
CA GLY A 286 13.92 -12.81 -8.16
C GLY A 286 12.74 -13.68 -7.69
N SER A 287 12.48 -13.75 -6.38
CA SER A 287 11.24 -14.34 -5.86
C SER A 287 10.04 -13.43 -6.13
N VAL A 288 8.86 -14.03 -6.21
CA VAL A 288 7.60 -13.33 -6.46
C VAL A 288 6.53 -13.73 -5.46
N LEU A 289 5.64 -12.80 -5.16
CA LEU A 289 4.47 -13.02 -4.31
C LEU A 289 3.21 -12.52 -5.01
N ASN A 290 2.21 -13.39 -5.14
CA ASN A 290 0.94 -13.03 -5.77
C ASN A 290 -0.14 -12.80 -4.71
N ARG A 291 -0.93 -11.75 -4.92
CA ARG A 291 -2.15 -11.42 -4.19
C ARG A 291 -3.23 -11.05 -5.18
N TYR A 292 -4.48 -11.08 -4.74
CA TYR A 292 -5.56 -10.46 -5.50
C TYR A 292 -6.49 -9.73 -4.54
N TYR A 293 -7.23 -8.78 -5.09
CA TYR A 293 -8.12 -7.88 -4.38
C TYR A 293 -9.39 -7.70 -5.21
N ASP A 294 -10.55 -7.87 -4.58
CA ASP A 294 -11.82 -7.54 -5.21
C ASP A 294 -12.06 -6.03 -5.11
N VAL A 295 -12.41 -5.43 -6.25
CA VAL A 295 -12.63 -4.00 -6.40
C VAL A 295 -14.04 -3.78 -6.94
N PRO A 296 -15.02 -3.47 -6.07
CA PRO A 296 -16.40 -3.28 -6.48
C PRO A 296 -16.59 -2.23 -7.58
N ALA A 297 -17.69 -2.33 -8.32
CA ALA A 297 -18.08 -1.36 -9.33
C ALA A 297 -18.29 0.04 -8.72
N GLY A 298 -17.68 1.06 -9.32
CA GLY A 298 -17.83 2.44 -8.89
C GLY A 298 -17.27 2.69 -7.49
N SER A 299 -16.16 2.02 -7.15
CA SER A 299 -15.45 2.19 -5.88
C SER A 299 -13.93 2.18 -6.12
N ARG A 300 -13.18 2.10 -5.03
CA ARG A 300 -11.76 1.77 -5.03
C ARG A 300 -11.45 0.71 -3.98
N CYS A 301 -10.22 0.20 -4.00
CA CYS A 301 -9.62 -0.62 -2.95
C CYS A 301 -8.25 -0.07 -2.60
N THR A 302 -7.95 0.06 -1.31
CA THR A 302 -6.63 0.45 -0.80
C THR A 302 -5.93 -0.76 -0.20
N VAL A 303 -4.74 -1.07 -0.69
CA VAL A 303 -3.92 -2.19 -0.22
C VAL A 303 -2.73 -1.64 0.56
N ASN A 304 -2.57 -2.05 1.82
CA ASN A 304 -1.32 -1.84 2.55
C ASN A 304 -0.26 -2.85 2.05
N VAL A 305 0.77 -2.37 1.38
CA VAL A 305 1.82 -3.23 0.79
C VAL A 305 2.71 -3.82 1.89
N ASN A 306 3.02 -3.05 2.95
CA ASN A 306 3.80 -3.56 4.09
C ASN A 306 3.15 -4.81 4.70
N ASP A 307 1.83 -4.80 4.86
CA ASP A 307 1.08 -5.96 5.37
C ASP A 307 1.03 -7.11 4.35
N ALA A 308 0.96 -6.78 3.06
CA ALA A 308 0.82 -7.78 1.99
C ALA A 308 2.10 -8.61 1.77
N VAL A 309 3.27 -7.97 1.87
CA VAL A 309 4.57 -8.58 1.53
C VAL A 309 5.49 -8.82 2.73
N GLY A 310 5.17 -8.22 3.89
CA GLY A 310 5.97 -8.28 5.10
C GLY A 310 7.06 -7.20 5.18
N PRO A 311 7.72 -7.09 6.34
CA PRO A 311 8.65 -5.99 6.61
C PRO A 311 10.00 -6.15 5.88
N ASP A 312 10.70 -5.02 5.73
CA ASP A 312 12.08 -4.92 5.26
C ASP A 312 12.32 -5.54 3.87
N ARG A 313 11.38 -5.33 2.94
CA ARG A 313 11.48 -5.79 1.55
C ARG A 313 11.63 -4.61 0.60
N GLU A 314 12.64 -4.67 -0.28
CA GLU A 314 12.62 -3.92 -1.53
C GLU A 314 11.68 -4.63 -2.50
N VAL A 315 10.63 -3.93 -2.92
CA VAL A 315 9.51 -4.52 -3.65
C VAL A 315 9.18 -3.67 -4.88
N SER A 316 8.78 -4.36 -5.93
CA SER A 316 8.20 -3.79 -7.15
C SER A 316 6.91 -4.55 -7.43
N ALA A 317 5.99 -3.99 -8.21
CA ALA A 317 4.68 -4.59 -8.41
C ALA A 317 4.22 -4.53 -9.86
N LEU A 318 3.51 -5.58 -10.29
CA LEU A 318 2.58 -5.56 -11.41
C LEU A 318 1.18 -5.75 -10.84
N VAL A 319 0.29 -4.78 -11.05
CA VAL A 319 -1.14 -4.89 -10.75
C VAL A 319 -1.91 -5.06 -12.04
N GLY A 320 -2.72 -6.11 -12.18
CA GLY A 320 -3.45 -6.40 -13.42
C GLY A 320 -4.85 -6.93 -13.21
N SER A 321 -5.74 -6.65 -14.15
CA SER A 321 -7.10 -7.18 -14.17
C SER A 321 -7.53 -7.57 -15.57
N THR A 322 -8.30 -8.66 -15.67
CA THR A 322 -9.01 -9.02 -16.90
C THR A 322 -10.22 -8.12 -17.14
N THR A 323 -10.62 -7.29 -16.15
CA THR A 323 -11.58 -6.21 -16.34
C THR A 323 -10.85 -4.96 -16.81
N ALA A 324 -11.34 -4.33 -17.89
CA ALA A 324 -10.81 -3.09 -18.41
C ALA A 324 -11.27 -1.88 -17.57
N GLY A 325 -10.49 -0.81 -17.57
CA GLY A 325 -10.86 0.49 -17.00
C GLY A 325 -10.51 0.69 -15.52
N LEU A 326 -9.75 -0.23 -14.93
CA LEU A 326 -9.10 0.00 -13.64
C LEU A 326 -7.89 0.90 -13.83
N VAL A 327 -7.58 1.70 -12.81
CA VAL A 327 -6.37 2.53 -12.69
C VAL A 327 -5.72 2.26 -11.35
N VAL A 328 -4.39 2.31 -11.29
CA VAL A 328 -3.63 2.01 -10.07
C VAL A 328 -2.59 3.09 -9.81
N GLU A 329 -2.55 3.55 -8.57
CA GLU A 329 -1.58 4.48 -8.02
C GLU A 329 -0.86 3.87 -6.82
N ARG A 330 0.33 4.38 -6.51
CA ARG A 330 1.17 3.90 -5.41
C ARG A 330 1.65 5.08 -4.56
N PRO A 331 0.87 5.50 -3.56
CA PRO A 331 1.36 6.43 -2.57
C PRO A 331 2.27 5.73 -1.58
N MET A 332 3.32 6.44 -1.20
CA MET A 332 4.28 6.04 -0.19
C MET A 332 4.54 7.21 0.75
N TYR A 333 4.50 6.98 2.05
CA TYR A 333 4.85 7.95 3.09
C TYR A 333 6.05 7.44 3.88
N PHE A 334 6.96 8.31 4.29
CA PHE A 334 8.22 7.86 4.88
C PHE A 334 8.87 8.84 5.85
N ASP A 335 9.77 8.28 6.67
CA ASP A 335 10.87 8.96 7.34
C ASP A 335 12.19 8.36 6.82
N TYR A 336 12.78 9.01 5.81
CA TYR A 336 14.04 8.60 5.23
C TYR A 336 15.20 9.27 5.97
N ASN A 337 15.81 8.55 6.92
CA ASN A 337 16.98 9.02 7.68
C ASN A 337 16.75 10.36 8.41
N GLY A 338 15.53 10.62 8.87
CA GLY A 338 15.12 11.87 9.51
C GLY A 338 14.54 12.91 8.56
N LEU A 339 14.40 12.59 7.25
CA LEU A 339 13.70 13.40 6.26
C LEU A 339 12.29 12.84 6.09
N THR A 340 11.27 13.58 6.53
CA THR A 340 9.89 13.14 6.35
C THR A 340 9.37 13.49 4.97
N GLY A 341 8.44 12.70 4.43
CA GLY A 341 7.85 12.99 3.14
C GLY A 341 6.88 11.92 2.66
N GLY A 342 6.51 12.04 1.40
CA GLY A 342 5.75 11.04 0.69
C GLY A 342 5.57 11.43 -0.76
N HIS A 343 5.34 10.43 -1.62
CA HIS A 343 5.17 10.60 -3.05
C HIS A 343 4.09 9.64 -3.56
N ASP A 344 3.54 9.91 -4.74
CA ASP A 344 2.63 9.03 -5.45
C ASP A 344 2.98 9.02 -6.93
N ILE A 345 2.64 7.92 -7.60
CA ILE A 345 2.73 7.80 -9.05
C ILE A 345 1.54 6.98 -9.57
N ILE A 346 1.08 7.32 -10.78
CA ILE A 346 0.31 6.38 -11.59
C ILE A 346 1.28 5.36 -12.17
N GLY A 347 0.98 4.07 -12.04
CA GLY A 347 1.86 3.01 -12.55
C GLY A 347 2.00 3.06 -14.08
N ALA A 348 3.12 2.55 -14.59
CA ALA A 348 3.31 2.41 -16.04
C ALA A 348 2.31 1.40 -16.60
N ASP A 349 1.63 1.69 -17.71
CA ASP A 349 0.69 0.73 -18.33
C ASP A 349 1.38 -0.33 -19.21
N SER A 350 2.69 -0.15 -19.43
CA SER A 350 3.54 -1.04 -20.19
C SER A 350 5.02 -0.82 -19.88
N PRO A 351 5.85 -1.88 -19.91
CA PRO A 351 7.29 -1.73 -19.89
C PRO A 351 7.80 -1.23 -21.25
N ALA A 352 8.89 -0.46 -21.23
CA ALA A 352 9.53 0.14 -22.40
C ALA A 352 11.05 -0.06 -22.38
N THR A 353 11.69 0.13 -23.55
CA THR A 353 13.15 0.05 -23.68
C THR A 353 13.86 1.36 -23.42
N ASP A 354 13.12 2.47 -23.35
CA ASP A 354 13.65 3.82 -23.22
C ASP A 354 12.84 4.55 -22.16
N TRP A 355 13.54 5.22 -21.25
CA TRP A 355 12.98 6.00 -20.15
C TRP A 355 13.77 7.29 -19.97
N TYR A 356 13.08 8.42 -19.87
CA TYR A 356 13.67 9.76 -19.81
C TYR A 356 13.22 10.50 -18.55
N PHE A 357 14.17 11.23 -17.95
CA PHE A 357 14.00 12.07 -16.76
C PHE A 357 14.76 13.38 -16.97
N ALA A 358 14.11 14.51 -16.81
CA ALA A 358 14.66 15.84 -17.07
C ALA A 358 15.23 16.56 -15.82
N GLU A 359 14.73 16.23 -14.65
CA GLU A 359 15.25 16.58 -13.35
C GLU A 359 16.31 15.57 -12.89
N GLY A 360 17.27 16.09 -12.11
CA GLY A 360 18.19 15.28 -11.34
C GLY A 360 19.33 16.11 -10.76
N THR A 361 19.83 15.72 -9.60
CA THR A 361 20.97 16.36 -8.96
C THR A 361 21.69 15.45 -7.97
N THR A 362 23.01 15.62 -7.86
CA THR A 362 23.88 15.01 -6.85
C THR A 362 24.49 16.06 -5.92
N ARG A 363 23.88 17.25 -5.88
CA ARG A 363 24.26 18.33 -4.96
C ARG A 363 24.03 17.91 -3.49
N PRO A 364 24.77 18.50 -2.54
CA PRO A 364 24.59 18.21 -1.13
C PRO A 364 23.16 18.50 -0.68
N GLY A 365 22.59 17.56 0.07
CA GLY A 365 21.19 17.64 0.52
C GLY A 365 20.23 16.80 -0.30
N PHE A 366 20.66 16.21 -1.42
CA PHE A 366 19.84 15.34 -2.26
C PHE A 366 20.39 13.92 -2.33
N ASP A 367 19.50 12.95 -2.15
CA ASP A 367 19.72 11.53 -2.38
C ASP A 367 18.79 11.09 -3.52
N GLU A 368 19.33 11.05 -4.74
CA GLU A 368 18.63 10.58 -5.94
C GLU A 368 18.98 9.12 -6.25
N TYR A 369 17.96 8.36 -6.63
CA TYR A 369 18.10 7.02 -7.15
C TYR A 369 17.33 6.84 -8.46
N VAL A 370 17.73 5.82 -9.21
CA VAL A 370 16.99 5.28 -10.36
C VAL A 370 16.59 3.86 -10.00
N THR A 371 15.29 3.58 -10.01
CA THR A 371 14.77 2.25 -9.70
C THR A 371 14.18 1.61 -10.94
N VAL A 372 14.52 0.34 -11.14
CA VAL A 372 14.22 -0.36 -12.39
C VAL A 372 13.62 -1.71 -12.09
N LEU A 373 12.41 -1.95 -12.58
CA LEU A 373 11.74 -3.24 -12.60
C LEU A 373 11.99 -3.92 -13.94
N ASN A 374 12.49 -5.15 -13.90
CA ASN A 374 12.50 -6.05 -15.03
C ASN A 374 11.40 -7.11 -14.89
N PRO A 375 10.24 -6.94 -15.56
CA PRO A 375 9.16 -7.90 -15.50
C PRO A 375 9.42 -9.15 -16.37
N GLN A 376 10.54 -9.20 -17.11
CA GLN A 376 10.84 -10.24 -18.08
C GLN A 376 11.46 -11.48 -17.44
N ALA A 377 11.37 -12.60 -18.16
CA ALA A 377 11.95 -13.88 -17.73
C ALA A 377 13.48 -13.99 -17.99
N ALA A 378 14.09 -12.96 -18.58
CA ALA A 378 15.53 -12.87 -18.83
C ALA A 378 16.09 -11.61 -18.16
N GLU A 379 17.38 -11.63 -17.83
CA GLU A 379 18.10 -10.45 -17.33
C GLU A 379 18.06 -9.31 -18.36
N ALA A 380 17.85 -8.10 -17.88
CA ALA A 380 17.88 -6.87 -18.67
C ALA A 380 19.26 -6.20 -18.53
N SER A 381 19.88 -5.85 -19.65
CA SER A 381 21.07 -5.00 -19.69
C SER A 381 20.64 -3.54 -19.85
N LEU A 382 21.20 -2.65 -19.05
CA LEU A 382 20.86 -1.22 -19.04
C LEU A 382 22.06 -0.38 -19.47
N THR A 383 21.78 0.73 -20.16
CA THR A 383 22.69 1.87 -20.32
C THR A 383 22.00 3.10 -19.75
N LEU A 384 22.66 3.78 -18.81
CA LEU A 384 22.19 5.03 -18.20
C LEU A 384 23.08 6.16 -18.70
N ASP A 385 22.52 7.02 -19.55
CA ASP A 385 23.18 8.17 -20.14
C ASP A 385 22.77 9.44 -19.38
N TYR A 386 23.63 9.89 -18.46
CA TYR A 386 23.43 11.10 -17.69
C TYR A 386 23.93 12.32 -18.44
N MET A 387 23.04 13.24 -18.80
CA MET A 387 23.36 14.55 -19.38
C MET A 387 23.74 15.49 -18.23
N VAL A 388 25.05 15.62 -17.97
CA VAL A 388 25.58 16.45 -16.89
C VAL A 388 25.73 17.90 -17.36
N GLU A 389 25.07 18.82 -16.67
CA GLU A 389 25.08 20.23 -17.04
C GLU A 389 26.51 20.79 -17.13
N GLY A 390 26.87 21.34 -18.30
CA GLY A 390 28.20 21.90 -18.56
C GLY A 390 29.35 20.88 -18.70
N GLU A 391 29.12 19.59 -18.49
CA GLU A 391 30.14 18.52 -18.59
C GLU A 391 29.86 17.52 -19.73
N GLY A 392 28.63 17.48 -20.25
CA GLY A 392 28.20 16.56 -21.31
C GLY A 392 27.75 15.20 -20.77
N VAL A 393 27.59 14.21 -21.67
CA VAL A 393 27.00 12.91 -21.32
C VAL A 393 28.01 11.98 -20.63
N VAL A 394 27.60 11.40 -19.49
CA VAL A 394 28.28 10.32 -18.78
C VAL A 394 27.44 9.04 -18.89
N SER A 395 27.98 8.03 -19.58
CA SER A 395 27.33 6.72 -19.77
C SER A 395 27.83 5.69 -18.76
N VAL A 396 26.91 5.03 -18.05
CA VAL A 396 27.20 3.90 -17.16
C VAL A 396 26.32 2.69 -17.49
N GLY A 397 26.82 1.48 -17.22
CA GLY A 397 26.07 0.24 -17.43
C GLY A 397 25.41 -0.27 -16.15
N GLY A 398 24.29 -0.97 -16.30
CA GLY A 398 23.59 -1.67 -15.22
C GLY A 398 22.96 -2.98 -15.70
N THR A 399 22.48 -3.80 -14.77
CA THR A 399 21.73 -5.04 -15.07
C THR A 399 20.63 -5.25 -14.06
N VAL A 400 19.52 -5.84 -14.48
CA VAL A 400 18.41 -6.25 -13.59
C VAL A 400 18.04 -7.70 -13.88
N GLY A 401 18.07 -8.55 -12.85
CA GLY A 401 17.71 -9.96 -12.97
C GLY A 401 16.28 -10.17 -13.48
N ALA A 402 15.97 -11.39 -13.93
CA ALA A 402 14.62 -11.75 -14.37
C ALA A 402 13.61 -11.65 -13.21
N HIS A 403 12.42 -11.12 -13.48
CA HIS A 403 11.33 -10.92 -12.51
C HIS A 403 11.81 -10.29 -11.20
N SER A 404 12.59 -9.22 -11.33
CA SER A 404 13.27 -8.59 -10.20
C SER A 404 13.40 -7.09 -10.43
N ARG A 405 13.93 -6.41 -9.42
CA ARG A 405 14.20 -4.98 -9.44
C ARG A 405 15.63 -4.67 -9.02
N ALA A 406 16.11 -3.49 -9.40
CA ALA A 406 17.37 -2.93 -8.91
C ALA A 406 17.24 -1.43 -8.64
N THR A 407 18.04 -0.93 -7.70
CA THR A 407 18.17 0.49 -7.37
C THR A 407 19.59 0.95 -7.65
N PHE A 408 19.76 2.06 -8.36
CA PHE A 408 21.04 2.68 -8.65
C PHE A 408 21.09 4.06 -8.01
N LYS A 409 22.08 4.32 -7.14
CA LYS A 409 22.25 5.64 -6.52
C LYS A 409 23.01 6.57 -7.48
N THR A 410 22.39 7.67 -7.90
CA THR A 410 22.93 8.53 -8.96
C THR A 410 24.32 9.07 -8.62
N VAL A 411 24.55 9.52 -7.38
CA VAL A 411 25.86 10.04 -6.95
C VAL A 411 26.99 9.01 -7.03
N ASP A 412 26.70 7.72 -6.93
CA ASP A 412 27.72 6.67 -7.07
C ASP A 412 28.11 6.44 -8.53
N GLN A 413 27.23 6.83 -9.47
CA GLN A 413 27.42 6.67 -10.92
C GLN A 413 28.09 7.89 -11.55
N VAL A 414 27.66 9.09 -11.17
CA VAL A 414 28.15 10.34 -11.74
C VAL A 414 28.91 11.21 -10.75
N GLY A 415 29.13 10.82 -9.50
CA GLY A 415 29.85 11.64 -8.54
C GLY A 415 29.05 12.86 -8.02
N PRO A 416 29.61 13.58 -7.03
CA PRO A 416 28.89 14.64 -6.31
C PRO A 416 28.86 15.98 -7.09
N ASP A 417 28.00 16.88 -6.61
CA ASP A 417 27.95 18.30 -7.00
C ASP A 417 27.59 18.53 -8.49
N ARG A 418 26.65 17.76 -9.04
CA ARG A 418 26.23 17.83 -10.44
C ARG A 418 24.71 17.91 -10.59
N ASP A 419 24.24 18.66 -11.59
CA ASP A 419 22.85 18.58 -12.06
C ASP A 419 22.80 17.71 -13.30
N VAL A 420 21.83 16.80 -13.34
CA VAL A 420 21.75 15.76 -14.36
C VAL A 420 20.34 15.60 -14.89
N ALA A 421 20.24 15.15 -16.14
CA ALA A 421 19.06 14.54 -16.71
C ALA A 421 19.47 13.15 -17.18
N LEU A 422 18.53 12.22 -17.30
CA LEU A 422 18.83 10.82 -17.61
C LEU A 422 18.06 10.35 -18.84
N HIS A 423 18.76 9.65 -19.73
CA HIS A 423 18.15 8.70 -20.65
C HIS A 423 18.62 7.29 -20.26
N LEU A 424 17.68 6.45 -19.83
CA LEU A 424 17.91 5.03 -19.58
C LEU A 424 17.43 4.25 -20.79
N SER A 425 18.31 3.40 -21.34
CA SER A 425 17.97 2.43 -22.38
C SER A 425 18.22 0.99 -21.93
N SER A 426 17.41 0.06 -22.43
CA SER A 426 17.51 -1.38 -22.13
C SER A 426 17.39 -2.25 -23.37
N ASP A 427 18.03 -3.42 -23.35
CA ASP A 427 17.93 -4.44 -24.39
C ASP A 427 16.60 -5.22 -24.38
N THR A 428 15.81 -5.10 -23.31
CA THR A 428 14.48 -5.68 -23.15
C THR A 428 13.56 -4.71 -22.40
N PRO A 429 12.22 -4.77 -22.56
CA PRO A 429 11.35 -3.81 -21.89
C PRO A 429 11.40 -3.92 -20.37
N VAL A 430 11.68 -2.80 -19.69
CA VAL A 430 11.72 -2.59 -18.24
C VAL A 430 10.78 -1.44 -17.85
N VAL A 431 10.62 -1.17 -16.55
CA VAL A 431 9.94 0.02 -16.01
C VAL A 431 10.94 0.77 -15.14
N ALA A 432 11.00 2.09 -15.25
CA ALA A 432 11.95 2.91 -14.51
C ALA A 432 11.26 4.10 -13.82
N GLU A 433 11.61 4.27 -12.55
CA GLU A 433 11.19 5.36 -11.67
C GLU A 433 12.42 6.08 -11.10
N ARG A 434 12.22 7.29 -10.58
CA ARG A 434 13.29 8.12 -10.01
C ARG A 434 12.85 8.71 -8.69
N PRO A 435 13.04 7.98 -7.57
CA PRO A 435 12.84 8.56 -6.25
C PRO A 435 13.98 9.53 -5.91
N MET A 436 13.64 10.58 -5.18
CA MET A 436 14.56 11.55 -4.64
C MET A 436 14.16 11.93 -3.23
N TYR A 437 15.11 11.94 -2.31
CA TYR A 437 14.91 12.37 -0.92
C TYR A 437 15.82 13.56 -0.65
N PHE A 438 15.31 14.61 0.00
CA PHE A 438 16.06 15.86 0.10
C PHE A 438 15.86 16.64 1.40
N ASP A 439 16.86 17.45 1.72
CA ASP A 439 16.82 18.60 2.62
C ASP A 439 17.12 19.83 1.75
N TYR A 440 16.05 20.48 1.29
CA TYR A 440 16.09 21.56 0.31
C TYR A 440 16.55 22.86 0.97
N ARG A 441 17.77 23.31 0.60
CA ARG A 441 18.43 24.50 1.17
C ARG A 441 18.79 25.60 0.19
N TRP A 442 18.33 25.53 -1.05
CA TRP A 442 18.81 26.42 -2.11
C TRP A 442 17.98 27.73 -2.23
N ASP A 443 18.46 28.64 -3.10
CA ASP A 443 18.06 30.02 -3.47
C ASP A 443 17.69 31.03 -2.37
N ALA A 444 16.93 30.63 -1.35
CA ALA A 444 16.55 31.44 -0.21
C ALA A 444 17.02 30.90 1.15
N GLY A 445 17.72 29.75 1.17
CA GLY A 445 18.30 29.16 2.38
C GLY A 445 17.26 28.54 3.30
N TYR A 446 16.19 28.00 2.70
CA TYR A 446 15.18 27.21 3.38
C TYR A 446 15.78 25.90 3.93
N GLY A 447 14.98 25.11 4.61
CA GLY A 447 15.40 23.81 5.13
C GLY A 447 14.20 22.89 5.12
N TRP A 448 13.59 22.76 3.95
CA TRP A 448 12.40 21.96 3.74
C TRP A 448 12.83 20.54 3.39
N ASP A 449 12.55 19.59 4.27
CA ASP A 449 12.77 18.20 3.94
C ASP A 449 11.62 17.61 3.12
N GLY A 450 11.87 16.48 2.48
CA GLY A 450 10.88 15.84 1.63
C GLY A 450 11.44 14.70 0.80
N GLY A 451 10.59 14.20 -0.07
CA GLY A 451 11.01 13.36 -1.17
C GLY A 451 9.88 13.21 -2.19
N HIS A 452 10.24 12.94 -3.43
CA HIS A 452 9.31 12.73 -4.52
C HIS A 452 9.77 11.54 -5.38
N ASP A 453 8.88 11.05 -6.24
CA ASP A 453 9.17 10.01 -7.21
C ASP A 453 8.46 10.37 -8.51
N VAL A 454 8.96 9.87 -9.62
CA VAL A 454 8.39 10.13 -10.95
C VAL A 454 8.61 8.92 -11.84
N LEU A 455 7.57 8.58 -12.61
CA LEU A 455 7.66 7.60 -13.68
C LEU A 455 8.29 8.26 -14.91
N GLY A 456 9.33 7.65 -15.49
CA GLY A 456 10.00 8.23 -16.65
C GLY A 456 9.11 8.31 -17.89
N ALA A 457 9.36 9.28 -18.76
CA ALA A 457 8.73 9.30 -20.08
C ALA A 457 9.35 8.24 -20.98
N ASN A 458 8.57 7.59 -21.84
CA ASN A 458 9.08 6.56 -22.76
C ASN A 458 9.46 7.12 -24.15
N ALA A 459 9.21 8.40 -24.38
CA ALA A 459 9.71 9.13 -25.54
C ALA A 459 9.77 10.65 -25.26
N PRO A 460 10.70 11.37 -25.89
CA PRO A 460 10.62 12.82 -26.01
C PRO A 460 9.44 13.22 -26.92
N GLY A 461 8.89 14.42 -26.69
CA GLY A 461 7.76 14.94 -27.46
C GLY A 461 7.82 16.46 -27.66
N PRO A 462 7.01 17.00 -28.57
CA PRO A 462 6.98 18.43 -28.91
C PRO A 462 6.16 19.27 -27.93
N ASP A 463 5.33 18.64 -27.10
CA ASP A 463 4.37 19.30 -26.23
C ASP A 463 4.39 18.66 -24.83
N TRP A 464 4.48 19.49 -23.80
CA TRP A 464 4.39 19.07 -22.39
C TRP A 464 3.52 20.04 -21.61
N TYR A 465 2.62 19.53 -20.77
CA TYR A 465 1.65 20.33 -20.02
C TYR A 465 1.68 20.02 -18.53
N PHE A 466 1.46 21.07 -17.72
CA PHE A 466 1.35 21.00 -16.26
C PHE A 466 0.17 21.87 -15.82
N ALA A 467 -0.75 21.32 -15.02
CA ALA A 467 -2.02 21.96 -14.65
C ALA A 467 -1.98 22.68 -13.28
N GLU A 468 -1.17 22.19 -12.37
CA GLU A 468 -0.71 22.83 -11.15
C GLU A 468 0.44 23.80 -11.45
N GLY A 469 0.61 24.75 -10.53
CA GLY A 469 1.77 25.61 -10.41
C GLY A 469 1.42 26.84 -9.58
N THR A 470 2.39 27.33 -8.80
CA THR A 470 2.22 28.51 -7.97
C THR A 470 3.55 29.16 -7.60
N THR A 471 3.54 30.49 -7.52
CA THR A 471 4.64 31.31 -7.02
C THR A 471 4.30 32.00 -5.70
N ARG A 472 3.30 31.47 -4.96
CA ARG A 472 2.94 31.95 -3.62
C ARG A 472 4.11 31.79 -2.64
N ASP A 473 4.08 32.62 -1.59
CA ASP A 473 5.02 32.48 -0.49
C ASP A 473 4.95 31.05 0.09
N GLY A 474 6.11 30.43 0.33
CA GLY A 474 6.20 29.04 0.79
C GLY A 474 6.30 28.01 -0.33
N PHE A 475 6.44 28.42 -1.59
CA PHE A 475 6.63 27.52 -2.73
C PHE A 475 7.78 27.98 -3.63
N GLU A 476 8.59 27.04 -4.10
CA GLU A 476 9.56 27.21 -5.17
C GLU A 476 9.30 26.18 -6.27
N GLU A 477 8.93 26.67 -7.45
CA GLU A 477 8.60 25.85 -8.61
C GLU A 477 9.68 25.99 -9.69
N TYR A 478 10.02 24.87 -10.30
CA TYR A 478 10.97 24.81 -11.40
C TYR A 478 10.39 24.04 -12.59
N LEU A 479 10.89 24.34 -13.78
CA LEU A 479 10.75 23.48 -14.95
C LEU A 479 12.11 22.90 -15.28
N CYS A 480 12.20 21.59 -15.34
CA CYS A 480 13.39 20.85 -15.75
C CYS A 480 13.17 20.37 -17.18
N LEU A 481 14.00 20.86 -18.11
CA LEU A 481 13.87 20.57 -19.55
C LEU A 481 15.10 19.78 -20.02
N GLN A 482 14.87 18.66 -20.70
CA GLN A 482 15.91 17.80 -21.24
C GLN A 482 15.87 17.78 -22.76
N ASN A 483 17.03 17.99 -23.39
CA ASN A 483 17.22 17.80 -24.82
C ASN A 483 18.13 16.58 -25.04
N PRO A 484 17.56 15.38 -25.25
CA PRO A 484 18.36 14.18 -25.56
C PRO A 484 18.90 14.18 -26.99
N GLY A 485 18.50 15.15 -27.82
CA GLY A 485 18.83 15.24 -29.23
C GLY A 485 20.23 15.79 -29.51
N ALA A 486 20.69 15.58 -30.76
CA ALA A 486 21.99 16.06 -31.23
C ALA A 486 21.98 17.50 -31.78
N ALA A 487 20.85 18.19 -31.72
CA ALA A 487 20.67 19.58 -32.15
C ALA A 487 20.04 20.39 -31.00
N PRO A 488 20.35 21.70 -30.87
CA PRO A 488 19.70 22.55 -29.87
C PRO A 488 18.19 22.66 -30.15
N VAL A 489 17.40 22.73 -29.08
CA VAL A 489 15.94 22.87 -29.10
C VAL A 489 15.55 24.23 -28.52
N SER A 490 14.52 24.87 -29.07
CA SER A 490 13.94 26.11 -28.54
C SER A 490 12.51 25.83 -28.10
N VAL A 491 12.21 26.03 -26.82
CA VAL A 491 10.92 25.71 -26.19
C VAL A 491 10.19 27.02 -25.85
N GLU A 492 9.00 27.19 -26.40
CA GLU A 492 8.07 28.26 -26.01
C GLU A 492 7.23 27.79 -24.81
N ALA A 493 7.32 28.49 -23.69
CA ALA A 493 6.50 28.27 -22.51
C ALA A 493 5.38 29.31 -22.45
N THR A 494 4.13 28.84 -22.47
CA THR A 494 2.94 29.67 -22.22
C THR A 494 2.39 29.36 -20.84
N TYR A 495 2.57 30.30 -19.91
CA TYR A 495 1.98 30.27 -18.58
C TYR A 495 0.58 30.85 -18.62
N TYR A 496 -0.38 30.16 -18.02
CA TYR A 496 -1.77 30.58 -17.88
C TYR A 496 -2.08 30.88 -16.40
N PRO A 497 -2.06 32.15 -15.99
CA PRO A 497 -2.43 32.56 -14.64
C PRO A 497 -3.86 32.16 -14.27
N GLY A 498 -4.09 31.98 -12.97
CA GLY A 498 -5.38 31.69 -12.41
C GLY A 498 -6.42 32.80 -12.64
N PRO A 499 -7.71 32.53 -12.42
CA PRO A 499 -8.77 33.48 -12.69
C PRO A 499 -8.55 34.82 -11.99
N GLY A 500 -8.44 35.90 -12.78
CA GLY A 500 -8.24 37.26 -12.26
C GLY A 500 -6.79 37.62 -11.89
N GLN A 501 -5.81 36.74 -12.15
CA GLN A 501 -4.39 36.98 -11.85
C GLN A 501 -3.58 37.53 -13.04
N GLY A 502 -4.13 37.57 -14.26
CA GLY A 502 -3.49 38.20 -15.42
C GLY A 502 -3.85 37.54 -16.75
N ASP A 503 -3.28 38.08 -17.84
CA ASP A 503 -3.29 37.45 -19.16
C ASP A 503 -2.14 36.42 -19.24
N PRO A 504 -2.20 35.44 -20.17
CA PRO A 504 -1.12 34.48 -20.38
C PRO A 504 0.25 35.14 -20.63
N VAL A 505 1.31 34.53 -20.10
CA VAL A 505 2.69 35.01 -20.20
C VAL A 505 3.50 34.01 -21.03
N VAL A 506 4.23 34.52 -22.02
CA VAL A 506 5.07 33.70 -22.92
C VAL A 506 6.56 33.92 -22.64
N ARG A 507 7.34 32.84 -22.66
CA ARG A 507 8.81 32.81 -22.56
C ARG A 507 9.39 31.83 -23.55
N ASP A 508 10.64 32.05 -23.94
CA ASP A 508 11.39 31.16 -24.82
C ASP A 508 12.65 30.67 -24.10
N TYR A 509 12.91 29.36 -24.19
CA TYR A 509 14.05 28.71 -23.58
C TYR A 509 14.85 27.93 -24.61
N ASP A 510 16.15 28.20 -24.72
CA ASP A 510 17.06 27.47 -25.61
C ASP A 510 17.83 26.41 -24.81
N ILE A 511 17.73 25.16 -25.25
CA ILE A 511 18.38 24.01 -24.62
C ILE A 511 19.42 23.45 -25.61
N PRO A 512 20.73 23.48 -25.30
CA PRO A 512 21.75 22.89 -26.15
C PRO A 512 21.55 21.38 -26.37
N ALA A 513 22.19 20.84 -27.41
CA ALA A 513 22.13 19.42 -27.74
C ALA A 513 22.76 18.54 -26.64
N GLY A 514 22.04 17.50 -26.19
CA GLY A 514 22.53 16.57 -25.17
C GLY A 514 22.70 17.22 -23.80
N GLU A 515 21.98 18.30 -23.54
CA GLU A 515 22.02 19.06 -22.29
C GLU A 515 20.61 19.18 -21.66
N ARG A 516 20.59 19.78 -20.47
CA ARG A 516 19.39 20.10 -19.71
C ARG A 516 19.34 21.58 -19.36
N LEU A 517 18.18 22.06 -18.93
CA LEU A 517 17.98 23.40 -18.41
C LEU A 517 16.98 23.36 -17.25
N THR A 518 17.31 24.01 -16.13
CA THR A 518 16.37 24.27 -15.03
C THR A 518 15.93 25.73 -15.06
N VAL A 519 14.62 25.98 -15.06
CA VAL A 519 14.01 27.31 -15.11
C VAL A 519 13.27 27.59 -13.80
N PRO A 520 13.63 28.63 -13.02
CA PRO A 520 12.91 29.01 -11.80
C PRO A 520 11.63 29.80 -12.13
N VAL A 521 10.46 29.18 -11.97
CA VAL A 521 9.16 29.76 -12.37
C VAL A 521 8.81 31.00 -11.54
N ASN A 522 9.18 31.03 -10.26
CA ASN A 522 9.00 32.19 -9.37
C ASN A 522 9.67 33.47 -9.93
N THR A 523 10.79 33.33 -10.65
CA THR A 523 11.47 34.46 -11.31
C THR A 523 10.72 34.92 -12.56
N GLU A 524 10.10 34.00 -13.28
CA GLU A 524 9.44 34.27 -14.56
C GLU A 524 8.11 35.01 -14.40
N LEU A 525 7.34 34.65 -13.38
CA LEU A 525 6.00 35.16 -13.14
C LEU A 525 5.93 36.24 -12.04
N GLY A 526 6.94 36.30 -11.17
CA GLY A 526 6.87 37.08 -9.93
C GLY A 526 6.03 36.37 -8.86
N SER A 527 5.85 37.00 -7.70
CA SER A 527 5.26 36.39 -6.50
C SER A 527 3.72 36.35 -6.51
N GLY A 528 3.14 35.28 -5.99
CA GLY A 528 1.71 35.18 -5.65
C GLY A 528 0.79 34.88 -6.84
N ILE A 529 1.30 34.20 -7.85
CA ILE A 529 0.57 33.81 -9.06
C ILE A 529 0.40 32.30 -9.07
N ASP A 530 -0.82 31.82 -9.27
CA ASP A 530 -1.08 30.42 -9.57
C ASP A 530 -1.10 30.27 -11.09
N ALA A 531 -0.27 29.41 -11.66
CA ALA A 531 -0.15 29.29 -13.09
C ALA A 531 0.02 27.83 -13.51
N SER A 532 -0.69 27.46 -14.57
CA SER A 532 -0.44 26.23 -15.30
C SER A 532 0.46 26.58 -16.48
N VAL A 533 1.18 25.64 -17.05
CA VAL A 533 2.08 25.92 -18.18
C VAL A 533 1.91 24.90 -19.29
N TRP A 534 2.00 25.38 -20.53
CA TRP A 534 2.16 24.56 -21.72
C TRP A 534 3.51 24.90 -22.34
N LEU A 535 4.32 23.87 -22.57
CA LEU A 535 5.61 23.93 -23.23
C LEU A 535 5.48 23.35 -24.63
N HIS A 536 5.92 24.11 -25.64
CA HIS A 536 5.84 23.70 -27.03
C HIS A 536 7.18 23.90 -27.74
N SER A 537 7.57 22.94 -28.58
CA SER A 537 8.67 23.08 -29.51
C SER A 537 8.38 22.31 -30.82
N PRO A 538 8.88 22.79 -31.98
CA PRO A 538 8.84 21.98 -33.20
C PRO A 538 9.77 20.75 -33.16
N ASP A 539 10.69 20.68 -32.21
CA ASP A 539 11.62 19.55 -32.00
C ASP A 539 11.30 18.85 -30.67
N ASP A 540 11.61 17.56 -30.55
CA ASP A 540 11.24 16.78 -29.37
C ASP A 540 12.17 17.04 -28.17
N PHE A 541 11.59 17.17 -26.98
CA PHE A 541 12.27 17.33 -25.69
C PHE A 541 11.49 16.59 -24.59
N VAL A 542 11.98 16.62 -23.34
CA VAL A 542 11.28 16.07 -22.17
C VAL A 542 11.19 17.16 -21.10
N ALA A 543 10.10 17.19 -20.34
CA ALA A 543 9.91 18.15 -19.26
C ALA A 543 9.33 17.53 -17.99
N GLU A 544 9.91 17.91 -16.86
CA GLU A 544 9.45 17.62 -15.50
C GLU A 544 9.24 18.95 -14.73
N ARG A 545 8.40 18.92 -13.69
CA ARG A 545 8.08 20.08 -12.85
C ARG A 545 8.24 19.73 -11.37
N PRO A 546 9.44 19.91 -10.81
CA PRO A 546 9.63 19.81 -9.38
C PRO A 546 9.18 21.09 -8.67
N MET A 547 8.61 20.89 -7.49
CA MET A 547 8.18 21.94 -6.59
C MET A 547 8.58 21.60 -5.16
N TYR A 548 9.15 22.56 -4.45
CA TYR A 548 9.52 22.45 -3.03
C TYR A 548 8.72 23.46 -2.22
N PHE A 549 8.28 23.09 -1.02
CA PHE A 549 7.37 23.93 -0.25
C PHE A 549 7.45 23.76 1.26
N ASP A 550 6.91 24.78 1.94
CA ASP A 550 6.44 24.72 3.32
C ASP A 550 4.97 25.16 3.35
N TYR A 551 4.09 24.18 3.22
CA TYR A 551 2.67 24.37 3.07
C TYR A 551 2.04 24.81 4.40
N HIS A 552 1.37 25.97 4.37
CA HIS A 552 0.83 26.68 5.53
C HIS A 552 1.85 27.00 6.65
N GLY A 553 3.16 26.94 6.38
CA GLY A 553 4.17 27.09 7.43
C GLY A 553 4.20 25.88 8.41
N ALA A 554 3.77 24.71 7.94
CA ALA A 554 3.51 23.54 8.79
C ALA A 554 3.92 22.21 8.14
N TRP A 555 3.71 22.04 6.83
CA TRP A 555 4.02 20.80 6.11
C TRP A 555 5.09 21.06 5.07
N GLU A 556 6.33 20.77 5.44
CA GLU A 556 7.48 20.80 4.54
C GLU A 556 7.39 19.63 3.56
N GLY A 557 7.88 19.82 2.33
CA GLY A 557 7.88 18.77 1.33
C GLY A 557 8.33 19.24 -0.05
N GLY A 558 8.13 18.35 -1.00
CA GLY A 558 8.26 18.64 -2.43
C GLY A 558 7.73 17.49 -3.25
N HIS A 559 7.33 17.77 -4.47
CA HIS A 559 6.82 16.81 -5.44
C HIS A 559 7.36 17.10 -6.83
N ASP A 560 7.37 16.11 -7.70
CA ASP A 560 7.72 16.23 -9.11
C ASP A 560 6.70 15.47 -9.95
N VAL A 561 6.50 15.89 -11.19
CA VAL A 561 5.66 15.22 -12.17
C VAL A 561 6.31 15.28 -13.54
N MET A 562 6.20 14.18 -14.28
CA MET A 562 6.39 14.18 -15.73
C MET A 562 5.22 14.93 -16.38
N GLY A 563 5.49 15.84 -17.30
CA GLY A 563 4.43 16.58 -17.98
C GLY A 563 3.46 15.65 -18.74
N ALA A 564 2.20 16.06 -18.88
CA ALA A 564 1.30 15.39 -19.81
C ALA A 564 1.74 15.66 -21.27
N ASP A 565 1.59 14.69 -22.16
CA ASP A 565 1.93 14.83 -23.59
C ASP A 565 0.77 15.36 -24.46
N GLY A 566 -0.40 15.57 -23.85
CA GLY A 566 -1.58 16.07 -24.55
C GLY A 566 -2.81 16.27 -23.69
N ALA A 567 -3.72 17.11 -24.19
CA ALA A 567 -5.02 17.34 -23.57
C ALA A 567 -6.00 16.20 -23.87
N ALA A 568 -6.76 15.78 -22.86
CA ALA A 568 -7.76 14.73 -22.97
C ALA A 568 -9.11 15.14 -22.39
N THR A 569 -10.18 14.47 -22.84
CA THR A 569 -11.54 14.67 -22.33
C THR A 569 -11.86 13.75 -21.14
N GLU A 570 -10.94 12.89 -20.75
CA GLU A 570 -11.10 11.96 -19.64
C GLU A 570 -9.76 11.75 -18.91
N TRP A 571 -9.80 11.88 -17.59
CA TRP A 571 -8.66 11.68 -16.69
C TRP A 571 -9.14 10.88 -15.47
N ILE A 572 -8.33 9.92 -15.02
CA ILE A 572 -8.68 9.03 -13.90
C ILE A 572 -7.53 9.00 -12.89
N PHE A 573 -7.90 9.03 -11.62
CA PHE A 573 -7.01 8.99 -10.46
C PHE A 573 -7.48 7.88 -9.53
N ALA A 574 -6.57 7.06 -9.01
CA ALA A 574 -6.88 5.91 -8.17
C ALA A 574 -6.70 6.16 -6.66
N GLU A 575 -5.79 7.05 -6.27
CA GLU A 575 -5.67 7.58 -4.91
C GLU A 575 -6.58 8.80 -4.70
N GLY A 576 -6.75 9.15 -3.42
CA GLY A 576 -7.38 10.35 -2.91
C GLY A 576 -7.79 10.13 -1.45
N TYR A 577 -7.56 11.12 -0.58
CA TYR A 577 -7.93 11.02 0.83
C TYR A 577 -8.26 12.39 1.42
N THR A 578 -9.49 12.54 1.89
CA THR A 578 -10.01 13.80 2.48
C THR A 578 -10.09 13.73 4.00
N GLY A 579 -9.31 12.84 4.62
CA GLY A 579 -9.24 12.65 6.07
C GLY A 579 -8.55 13.79 6.81
N ALA A 580 -8.54 13.72 8.14
CA ALA A 580 -7.79 14.67 8.94
C ALA A 580 -6.29 14.54 8.64
N GLY A 581 -5.61 15.68 8.49
CA GLY A 581 -4.20 15.74 8.13
C GLY A 581 -3.91 15.68 6.63
N PHE A 582 -4.92 15.76 5.76
CA PHE A 582 -4.74 15.74 4.31
C PHE A 582 -5.52 16.88 3.65
N GLU A 583 -4.91 17.56 2.69
CA GLU A 583 -5.54 18.55 1.80
C GLU A 583 -5.27 18.16 0.34
N GLU A 584 -6.31 17.69 -0.33
CA GLU A 584 -6.28 17.23 -1.72
C GLU A 584 -6.91 18.27 -2.65
N TRP A 585 -6.28 18.49 -3.80
CA TRP A 585 -6.76 19.40 -4.82
C TRP A 585 -6.81 18.73 -6.20
N LEU A 586 -7.68 19.23 -7.07
CA LEU A 586 -7.64 18.91 -8.49
C LEU A 586 -7.35 20.19 -9.29
N CYS A 587 -6.24 20.18 -10.00
CA CYS A 587 -5.79 21.27 -10.85
C CYS A 587 -6.15 20.95 -12.31
N MET A 588 -6.94 21.80 -12.96
CA MET A 588 -7.40 21.62 -14.34
C MET A 588 -6.90 22.78 -15.20
N GLN A 589 -6.10 22.49 -16.21
CA GLN A 589 -5.68 23.46 -17.23
C GLN A 589 -6.55 23.31 -18.48
N ASN A 590 -6.96 24.45 -19.02
CA ASN A 590 -7.59 24.58 -20.33
C ASN A 590 -6.73 25.50 -21.20
N SER A 591 -5.85 24.90 -21.99
CA SER A 591 -5.03 25.59 -23.00
C SER A 591 -5.81 25.96 -24.26
N GLY A 592 -7.06 25.50 -24.39
CA GLY A 592 -7.91 25.71 -25.56
C GLY A 592 -8.60 27.07 -25.60
N ASP A 593 -9.19 27.38 -26.77
CA ASP A 593 -9.90 28.63 -27.06
C ASP A 593 -11.40 28.61 -26.67
N HIS A 594 -11.86 27.54 -26.02
CA HIS A 594 -13.24 27.33 -25.62
C HIS A 594 -13.33 27.02 -24.14
N ASP A 595 -14.34 27.59 -23.46
CA ASP A 595 -14.66 27.22 -22.09
C ASP A 595 -15.05 25.73 -22.05
N ALA A 596 -14.57 25.01 -21.03
CA ALA A 596 -14.86 23.61 -20.81
C ALA A 596 -15.75 23.41 -19.58
N THR A 597 -16.58 22.36 -19.61
CA THR A 597 -17.33 21.87 -18.46
C THR A 597 -16.78 20.51 -18.04
N ALA A 598 -16.12 20.47 -16.89
CA ALA A 598 -15.60 19.25 -16.29
C ALA A 598 -16.60 18.65 -15.29
N GLN A 599 -16.93 17.38 -15.48
CA GLN A 599 -17.67 16.55 -14.55
C GLN A 599 -16.68 15.71 -13.75
N VAL A 600 -16.52 16.02 -12.47
CA VAL A 600 -15.70 15.24 -11.55
C VAL A 600 -16.60 14.24 -10.83
N THR A 601 -16.28 12.96 -10.92
CA THR A 601 -16.94 11.88 -10.17
C THR A 601 -15.95 11.26 -9.22
N TYR A 602 -16.21 11.40 -7.92
CA TYR A 602 -15.45 10.73 -6.87
C TYR A 602 -16.08 9.37 -6.57
N TYR A 603 -15.27 8.35 -6.40
CA TYR A 603 -15.66 6.99 -6.04
C TYR A 603 -15.07 6.64 -4.68
N PRO A 604 -15.83 6.84 -3.60
CA PRO A 604 -15.41 6.44 -2.27
C PRO A 604 -15.18 4.93 -2.16
N GLU A 605 -14.27 4.52 -1.30
CA GLU A 605 -14.06 3.11 -0.96
C GLU A 605 -15.30 2.48 -0.32
N SER A 606 -16.10 3.29 0.39
CA SER A 606 -17.42 2.89 0.88
C SER A 606 -18.49 3.96 0.60
N GLY A 607 -19.68 3.51 0.18
CA GLY A 607 -20.77 4.39 -0.21
C GLY A 607 -20.99 4.41 -1.72
N GLY A 608 -21.64 5.47 -2.22
CA GLY A 608 -21.92 5.63 -3.65
C GLY A 608 -21.13 6.77 -4.28
N PRO A 609 -21.01 6.81 -5.62
CA PRO A 609 -20.27 7.86 -6.32
C PRO A 609 -20.84 9.27 -6.08
N ILE A 610 -19.94 10.26 -6.07
CA ILE A 610 -20.26 11.68 -5.81
C ILE A 610 -19.88 12.49 -7.05
N ALA A 611 -20.85 13.07 -7.74
CA ALA A 611 -20.62 13.86 -8.94
C ALA A 611 -20.69 15.37 -8.69
N ARG A 612 -19.79 16.12 -9.32
CA ARG A 612 -19.65 17.58 -9.26
C ARG A 612 -19.34 18.13 -10.65
N SER A 613 -19.66 19.41 -10.86
CA SER A 613 -19.55 20.08 -12.16
C SER A 613 -18.79 21.38 -11.98
N HIS A 614 -17.76 21.57 -12.79
CA HIS A 614 -16.86 22.72 -12.73
C HIS A 614 -16.71 23.34 -14.12
N GLN A 615 -16.65 24.67 -14.17
CA GLN A 615 -16.35 25.41 -15.41
C GLN A 615 -14.85 25.71 -15.44
N VAL A 616 -14.20 25.41 -16.55
CA VAL A 616 -12.78 25.71 -16.78
C VAL A 616 -12.70 26.67 -17.97
N PRO A 617 -12.57 27.99 -17.75
CA PRO A 617 -12.55 28.98 -18.82
C PRO A 617 -11.44 28.73 -19.83
N ALA A 618 -11.65 29.17 -21.08
CA ALA A 618 -10.63 29.12 -22.13
C ALA A 618 -9.33 29.82 -21.70
N ARG A 619 -8.18 29.26 -22.10
CA ARG A 619 -6.83 29.80 -21.82
C ARG A 619 -6.62 30.14 -20.35
N SER A 620 -7.03 29.24 -19.47
CA SER A 620 -6.99 29.44 -18.03
C SER A 620 -6.82 28.12 -17.28
N ARG A 621 -6.87 28.20 -15.95
CA ARG A 621 -6.84 27.06 -15.05
C ARG A 621 -7.86 27.19 -13.94
N VAL A 622 -8.23 26.07 -13.33
CA VAL A 622 -9.08 26.00 -12.14
C VAL A 622 -8.51 25.00 -11.15
N THR A 623 -8.49 25.36 -9.87
CA THR A 623 -8.18 24.44 -8.76
C THR A 623 -9.45 24.16 -7.97
N VAL A 624 -9.74 22.89 -7.71
CA VAL A 624 -10.87 22.43 -6.89
C VAL A 624 -10.34 21.90 -5.56
N ASP A 625 -10.90 22.38 -4.45
CA ASP A 625 -10.72 21.82 -3.10
C ASP A 625 -11.49 20.51 -2.99
N VAL A 626 -10.79 19.37 -3.03
CA VAL A 626 -11.44 18.05 -3.02
C VAL A 626 -12.03 17.73 -1.66
N ASN A 627 -11.39 18.13 -0.56
CA ASN A 627 -11.92 17.96 0.79
C ASN A 627 -13.30 18.59 0.96
N HIS A 628 -13.53 19.74 0.32
CA HIS A 628 -14.84 20.37 0.26
C HIS A 628 -15.76 19.73 -0.80
N ASP A 629 -15.26 19.49 -2.01
CA ASP A 629 -16.08 19.11 -3.16
C ASP A 629 -16.62 17.68 -3.03
N ALA A 630 -15.77 16.72 -2.65
CA ALA A 630 -16.13 15.33 -2.38
C ALA A 630 -16.80 15.18 -1.00
N GLY A 631 -16.27 15.87 0.00
CA GLY A 631 -16.65 15.77 1.41
C GLY A 631 -15.54 15.16 2.27
N ALA A 632 -15.57 15.45 3.57
CA ALA A 632 -14.50 15.10 4.50
C ALA A 632 -14.52 13.63 4.95
N GLY A 633 -13.33 13.08 5.23
CA GLY A 633 -13.14 11.76 5.84
C GLY A 633 -13.30 10.59 4.88
N LEU A 634 -13.00 10.77 3.60
CA LEU A 634 -13.21 9.75 2.57
C LEU A 634 -11.88 9.31 1.95
N ALA A 635 -11.69 8.01 1.80
CA ALA A 635 -10.77 7.45 0.81
C ALA A 635 -11.50 7.39 -0.54
N ILE A 636 -11.00 8.11 -1.54
CA ILE A 636 -11.66 8.31 -2.84
C ILE A 636 -10.69 8.01 -3.98
N SER A 637 -11.26 7.67 -5.13
CA SER A 637 -10.63 7.76 -6.45
C SER A 637 -11.45 8.76 -7.27
N ALA A 638 -10.92 9.34 -8.34
CA ALA A 638 -11.61 10.38 -9.10
C ALA A 638 -11.57 10.10 -10.60
N ARG A 639 -12.66 10.46 -11.29
CA ARG A 639 -12.73 10.54 -12.75
C ARG A 639 -13.18 11.92 -13.16
N VAL A 640 -12.42 12.57 -14.02
CA VAL A 640 -12.76 13.86 -14.61
C VAL A 640 -13.14 13.65 -16.07
N GLN A 641 -14.36 14.00 -16.44
CA GLN A 641 -14.84 13.96 -17.83
C GLN A 641 -15.17 15.36 -18.31
N SER A 642 -14.70 15.76 -19.48
CA SER A 642 -14.88 17.12 -20.00
C SER A 642 -15.43 17.13 -21.42
N ASP A 643 -16.17 18.17 -21.77
CA ASP A 643 -16.67 18.41 -23.14
C ASP A 643 -15.59 18.96 -24.10
N HIS A 644 -14.47 19.43 -23.55
CA HIS A 644 -13.27 19.86 -24.26
C HIS A 644 -12.00 19.28 -23.62
N GLY A 645 -10.90 19.22 -24.38
CA GLY A 645 -9.63 18.71 -23.87
C GLY A 645 -9.10 19.57 -22.71
N LEU A 646 -8.75 18.92 -21.61
CA LEU A 646 -8.12 19.50 -20.43
C LEU A 646 -6.83 18.73 -20.10
N ILE A 647 -6.02 19.31 -19.23
CA ILE A 647 -4.95 18.62 -18.48
C ILE A 647 -5.37 18.62 -17.02
N VAL A 648 -5.17 17.52 -16.32
CA VAL A 648 -5.59 17.39 -14.91
C VAL A 648 -4.47 16.80 -14.07
N GLU A 649 -4.13 17.49 -12.99
CA GLU A 649 -3.18 17.07 -11.95
C GLU A 649 -3.88 17.02 -10.59
N ARG A 650 -3.35 16.20 -9.67
CA ARG A 650 -3.87 16.05 -8.32
C ARG A 650 -2.76 16.19 -7.28
N PRO A 651 -2.49 17.43 -6.83
CA PRO A 651 -1.61 17.65 -5.69
C PRO A 651 -2.33 17.36 -4.37
N MET A 652 -1.58 16.80 -3.43
CA MET A 652 -2.01 16.51 -2.08
C MET A 652 -0.92 16.91 -1.10
N TYR A 653 -1.30 17.60 -0.03
CA TYR A 653 -0.40 17.98 1.06
C TYR A 653 -0.89 17.34 2.36
N PHE A 654 0.04 16.88 3.21
CA PHE A 654 -0.35 16.05 4.35
C PHE A 654 0.56 16.15 5.58
N ASP A 655 0.00 15.72 6.70
CA ASP A 655 0.66 15.21 7.91
C ASP A 655 0.15 13.78 8.16
N TYR A 656 0.94 12.81 7.72
CA TYR A 656 0.69 11.39 7.91
C TYR A 656 1.37 10.90 9.19
N GLY A 657 0.65 11.00 10.31
CA GLY A 657 1.13 10.46 11.59
C GLY A 657 2.42 11.10 12.10
N GLY A 658 2.69 12.36 11.74
CA GLY A 658 3.92 13.09 12.03
C GLY A 658 4.91 13.14 10.87
N TRP A 659 4.65 12.46 9.75
CA TRP A 659 5.42 12.60 8.52
C TRP A 659 4.72 13.61 7.62
N THR A 660 5.28 14.82 7.53
CA THR A 660 4.75 15.87 6.67
C THR A 660 5.26 15.72 5.25
N GLY A 661 4.49 16.20 4.28
CA GLY A 661 4.90 16.15 2.88
C GLY A 661 3.80 16.60 1.94
N GLY A 662 4.02 16.30 0.66
CA GLY A 662 3.01 16.41 -0.37
C GLY A 662 3.49 15.73 -1.65
N HIS A 663 2.55 15.33 -2.49
CA HIS A 663 2.80 14.67 -3.76
C HIS A 663 1.84 15.22 -4.82
N ASP A 664 2.18 15.04 -6.09
CA ASP A 664 1.34 15.40 -7.22
C ASP A 664 1.43 14.29 -8.28
N VAL A 665 0.38 14.14 -9.08
CA VAL A 665 0.34 13.23 -10.23
C VAL A 665 -0.46 13.85 -11.36
N VAL A 666 0.02 13.66 -12.59
CA VAL A 666 -0.79 13.82 -13.80
C VAL A 666 -1.75 12.64 -13.91
N GLY A 667 -3.04 12.88 -14.17
CA GLY A 667 -4.05 11.83 -14.24
C GLY A 667 -3.83 10.80 -15.37
N TYR A 668 -4.39 9.61 -15.22
CA TYR A 668 -4.33 8.59 -16.27
C TYR A 668 -5.35 8.88 -17.38
N VAL A 669 -4.91 8.83 -18.63
CA VAL A 669 -5.80 8.92 -19.81
C VAL A 669 -6.08 7.52 -20.34
N PRO A 670 -7.34 7.02 -20.28
CA PRO A 670 -7.67 5.71 -20.83
C PRO A 670 -7.49 5.66 -22.34
N ALA A 671 -6.91 4.56 -22.85
CA ALA A 671 -6.89 4.30 -24.28
C ALA A 671 -8.32 4.18 -24.84
N LEU A 672 -8.60 4.90 -25.94
CA LEU A 672 -9.91 4.99 -26.61
C LEU A 672 -10.40 3.70 -27.27
#